data_AF-A0A8C0XUS3-F1
#
_entry.id   AF-A0A8C0XUS3-F1
#
_cell.length_a   1.000
_cell.length_b   1.000
_cell.length_c   1.000
_cell.angle_alpha   90.00
_cell.angle_beta   90.00
_cell.angle_gamma   90.00
#
_symmetry.space_group_name_H-M   'P 1'
#
loop_
_entity.id
_entity.type
_entity.pdbx_description
1 polymer ?
#
loop_
_entity_poly.entity_id
_entity_poly.type
_entity_poly.pdbx_seq_one_letter_code
_entity_poly.pdbx_strand_id
1 'polypeptide(L)'
;MRQIYRDRSPAIIIDHLHIFFLLLSGLHIIHSLDEVNFIQNLVFYIEAAYKTADFGIWERGDKTNQGISELNASSVGMAKVIFLSSLDELDLFGVKGGPQSVIHVLADEVQHCQSILNSLLPRASTSKEVDASLLSVISFPAFAVEDSQLVELTKQEIITKLQGRYGCCRFLRDGYKLLKRQTLFIMFFSPQDPNRLYYEPAELKLFENIECEWPLFWTYFILDGVFSGNTEQVQEYREALDAVLIKGKNGVPLLPELYSVPPDRVDEEYQNPHTVDRVPMGKLPHMWGQSLYILGSLMAEGFLAPGEIDPLNRRFSTVPKPDVVVQVSILAETEEIKAILKDKGIDVETIAEVYPIRVQPARILSHIYSSLGCNSKMKLSGRPYRFMGVLGTSKLYDIRKTIFTFTPQFIDQQQFYLALDNKMIVEMLRTDLSYLCSRWRMTGQPTITFPISHTMLGKDSASRNDILAALRKMQDGYFGGARGPDWDTKLYEEGGATVRVLLTELYGKVGEIRHWGLIRYISGILRKKVEALDEACTDLLSYQKHLTVGLPPEPREKTISAPLPYEALTQLIDEASEGDMSISILTQEIMVYLAMYMRTQPVLFAEMFRLRIGLIIQVMATELAHSLRCSAEEATEGLMNLSPSAMKNLLHHILSGKEFGVERSVRPTDSNVSPAISIHEIGAVGATKTERTGIMQLKSEIKQVRFYLGDYKTMSSNLSITTKKKKSLMSSTSRDSRQGQWQRRRRLDGALNRVPIGFYQKVWKVLQKCHGLSVEGFVLPSSTTREMTPGEIKFSVHVESVLNRVPQPEYRQLLVEAILVLTMLADIEIHSIGSIIAVEKIVHIANDLFFQEQKTLGADDTMLAKDPASGICTLLYDSAPSGRFGTMTYLSKAAATYVQEFLPHSICAMQ
;
A
#
# COMPACT_ATOMS: atom_id res chain seq x y z
N MET A 1 -19.91 -26.17 -8.57
CA MET A 1 -19.09 -25.59 -7.47
C MET A 1 -18.50 -24.24 -7.85
N ARG A 2 -17.40 -24.11 -8.61
CA ARG A 2 -16.67 -22.82 -8.83
C ARG A 2 -17.56 -21.59 -9.14
N GLN A 3 -18.64 -21.76 -9.90
CA GLN A 3 -19.56 -20.68 -10.30
C GLN A 3 -20.69 -20.38 -9.27
N ILE A 4 -20.90 -21.24 -8.27
CA ILE A 4 -21.81 -21.00 -7.13
C ILE A 4 -21.06 -20.38 -5.95
N TYR A 5 -19.74 -20.64 -5.85
CA TYR A 5 -18.90 -20.23 -4.73
C TYR A 5 -18.32 -18.83 -4.92
N ARG A 6 -18.09 -18.40 -6.17
CA ARG A 6 -17.63 -17.03 -6.51
C ARG A 6 -18.51 -15.93 -5.92
N ASP A 7 -19.81 -16.17 -5.84
CA ASP A 7 -20.78 -15.15 -5.46
C ASP A 7 -21.13 -15.19 -3.95
N ARG A 8 -20.47 -16.05 -3.16
CA ARG A 8 -20.86 -16.38 -1.77
C ARG A 8 -19.70 -16.53 -0.77
N SER A 9 -18.51 -15.99 -1.04
CA SER A 9 -17.38 -16.08 -0.11
C SER A 9 -17.68 -15.65 1.34
N PRO A 10 -18.48 -14.60 1.64
CA PRO A 10 -18.74 -14.21 3.03
C PRO A 10 -19.58 -15.24 3.79
N ALA A 11 -20.60 -15.81 3.14
CA ALA A 11 -21.42 -16.86 3.73
C ALA A 11 -20.61 -18.14 4.00
N ILE A 12 -19.78 -18.55 3.04
CA ILE A 12 -18.88 -19.71 3.14
C ILE A 12 -17.91 -19.57 4.33
N ILE A 13 -17.37 -18.36 4.54
CA ILE A 13 -16.53 -17.98 5.68
C ILE A 13 -17.33 -18.05 6.99
N ILE A 14 -18.53 -17.45 7.04
CA ILE A 14 -19.38 -17.42 8.23
C ILE A 14 -19.85 -18.83 8.64
N ASP A 15 -20.23 -19.68 7.70
CA ASP A 15 -20.63 -21.07 7.93
C ASP A 15 -19.47 -21.87 8.55
N HIS A 16 -18.24 -21.71 8.02
CA HIS A 16 -17.05 -22.34 8.59
C HIS A 16 -16.76 -21.86 10.01
N LEU A 17 -16.91 -20.57 10.30
CA LEU A 17 -16.71 -20.03 11.65
C LEU A 17 -17.77 -20.54 12.64
N HIS A 18 -19.01 -20.76 12.20
CA HIS A 18 -20.04 -21.38 13.04
C HIS A 18 -19.76 -22.86 13.31
N ILE A 19 -19.41 -23.64 12.28
CA ILE A 19 -19.00 -25.05 12.45
C ILE A 19 -17.81 -25.12 13.44
N PHE A 20 -16.83 -24.24 13.28
CA PHE A 20 -15.68 -24.11 14.17
C PHE A 20 -16.09 -23.88 15.64
N PHE A 21 -16.92 -22.86 15.92
CA PHE A 21 -17.36 -22.58 17.30
C PHE A 21 -18.18 -23.73 17.90
N LEU A 22 -19.04 -24.37 17.11
CA LEU A 22 -19.84 -25.52 17.57
C LEU A 22 -18.94 -26.71 17.93
N LEU A 23 -17.90 -27.00 17.13
CA LEU A 23 -16.91 -28.04 17.46
C LEU A 23 -16.13 -27.72 18.75
N LEU A 24 -15.68 -26.47 18.93
CA LEU A 24 -15.02 -26.05 20.17
C LEU A 24 -15.96 -26.14 21.40
N SER A 25 -17.26 -25.93 21.22
CA SER A 25 -18.25 -26.14 22.30
C SER A 25 -18.52 -27.62 22.62
N GLY A 26 -17.86 -28.56 21.92
CA GLY A 26 -17.98 -30.00 22.12
C GLY A 26 -19.11 -30.68 21.31
N LEU A 27 -19.78 -29.95 20.40
CA LEU A 27 -20.83 -30.53 19.55
C LEU A 27 -20.20 -31.32 18.39
N HIS A 28 -20.27 -32.65 18.45
CA HIS A 28 -19.88 -33.54 17.36
C HIS A 28 -20.87 -33.40 16.17
N ILE A 29 -20.52 -32.57 15.18
CA ILE A 29 -21.28 -32.37 13.94
C ILE A 29 -20.73 -33.21 12.77
N ILE A 30 -19.43 -33.51 12.80
CA ILE A 30 -18.71 -34.17 11.70
C ILE A 30 -18.49 -35.63 12.07
N HIS A 31 -18.75 -36.55 11.13
CA HIS A 31 -18.80 -37.99 11.43
C HIS A 31 -17.95 -38.86 10.48
N SER A 32 -17.44 -38.29 9.39
CA SER A 32 -16.68 -39.01 8.37
C SER A 32 -15.43 -38.28 7.91
N LEU A 33 -14.41 -39.05 7.50
CA LEU A 33 -13.22 -38.49 6.84
C LEU A 33 -13.55 -37.87 5.47
N ASP A 34 -14.69 -38.21 4.86
CA ASP A 34 -15.12 -37.56 3.61
C ASP A 34 -15.52 -36.09 3.86
N GLU A 35 -16.23 -35.81 4.96
CA GLU A 35 -16.58 -34.45 5.41
C GLU A 35 -15.35 -33.65 5.86
N VAL A 36 -14.40 -34.28 6.58
CA VAL A 36 -13.10 -33.67 6.91
C VAL A 36 -12.38 -33.19 5.64
N ASN A 37 -12.30 -34.04 4.62
CA ASN A 37 -11.69 -33.67 3.34
C ASN A 37 -12.44 -32.52 2.64
N PHE A 38 -13.77 -32.48 2.72
CA PHE A 38 -14.56 -31.35 2.20
C PHE A 38 -14.21 -30.03 2.90
N ILE A 39 -14.19 -30.01 4.24
CA ILE A 39 -13.83 -28.85 5.07
C ILE A 39 -12.39 -28.39 4.78
N GLN A 40 -11.44 -29.33 4.64
CA GLN A 40 -10.05 -29.02 4.28
C GLN A 40 -9.92 -28.36 2.89
N ASN A 41 -10.71 -28.79 1.88
CA ASN A 41 -10.73 -28.14 0.57
C ASN A 41 -11.35 -26.74 0.64
N LEU A 42 -12.36 -26.54 1.49
CA LEU A 42 -13.02 -25.26 1.67
C LEU A 42 -12.08 -24.24 2.35
N VAL A 43 -11.26 -24.68 3.32
CA VAL A 43 -10.17 -23.85 3.87
C VAL A 43 -9.13 -23.50 2.80
N PHE A 44 -8.70 -24.45 1.95
CA PHE A 44 -7.81 -24.17 0.81
C PHE A 44 -8.42 -23.28 -0.28
N TYR A 45 -9.75 -23.17 -0.34
CA TYR A 45 -10.46 -22.20 -1.17
C TYR A 45 -10.43 -20.80 -0.54
N ILE A 46 -10.70 -20.69 0.78
CA ILE A 46 -10.63 -19.41 1.50
C ILE A 46 -9.19 -18.87 1.53
N GLU A 47 -8.13 -19.71 1.53
CA GLU A 47 -6.71 -19.29 1.57
C GLU A 47 -6.38 -18.05 0.69
N ALA A 48 -7.01 -17.90 -0.48
CA ALA A 48 -6.78 -16.78 -1.39
C ALA A 48 -7.57 -15.48 -1.05
N ALA A 49 -8.26 -15.39 0.09
CA ALA A 49 -9.18 -14.29 0.44
C ALA A 49 -8.50 -12.90 0.40
N TYR A 50 -7.25 -12.80 0.86
CA TYR A 50 -6.46 -11.56 0.85
C TYR A 50 -6.23 -10.95 -0.55
N LYS A 51 -6.47 -11.72 -1.62
CA LYS A 51 -6.35 -11.29 -3.02
C LYS A 51 -7.59 -11.63 -3.87
N THR A 52 -8.68 -12.06 -3.24
CA THR A 52 -9.93 -12.40 -3.92
C THR A 52 -10.97 -11.33 -3.61
N ALA A 53 -11.25 -10.48 -4.60
CA ALA A 53 -12.33 -9.51 -4.51
C ALA A 53 -13.70 -10.22 -4.43
N ASP A 54 -14.60 -9.69 -3.62
CA ASP A 54 -15.93 -10.25 -3.39
C ASP A 54 -17.04 -9.20 -3.18
N PHE A 55 -18.22 -9.68 -2.79
CA PHE A 55 -19.39 -8.84 -2.57
C PHE A 55 -19.54 -8.31 -1.13
N GLY A 56 -18.65 -8.70 -0.21
CA GLY A 56 -18.70 -8.35 1.21
C GLY A 56 -19.96 -8.83 1.93
N ILE A 57 -20.04 -8.59 3.24
CA ILE A 57 -21.16 -9.03 4.10
C ILE A 57 -22.53 -8.45 3.71
N TRP A 58 -22.55 -7.40 2.88
CA TRP A 58 -23.78 -6.78 2.37
C TRP A 58 -24.27 -7.33 1.02
N GLU A 59 -23.58 -8.32 0.45
CA GLU A 59 -23.90 -8.93 -0.86
C GLU A 59 -24.01 -7.89 -2.00
N ARG A 60 -23.05 -6.94 -2.05
CA ARG A 60 -23.04 -5.82 -3.03
C ARG A 60 -21.74 -5.59 -3.78
N GLY A 61 -20.60 -5.82 -3.14
CA GLY A 61 -19.29 -5.45 -3.67
C GLY A 61 -19.10 -3.94 -3.60
N ASP A 62 -19.13 -3.28 -4.76
CA ASP A 62 -19.01 -1.84 -4.86
C ASP A 62 -20.26 -1.08 -4.34
N LYS A 63 -20.06 0.20 -3.99
CA LYS A 63 -21.09 1.09 -3.46
C LYS A 63 -22.32 1.28 -4.37
N THR A 64 -22.15 1.23 -5.70
CA THR A 64 -23.27 1.33 -6.66
C THR A 64 -24.02 0.00 -6.87
N ASN A 65 -23.48 -1.12 -6.35
CA ASN A 65 -24.04 -2.46 -6.50
C ASN A 65 -24.23 -2.87 -7.97
N GLN A 66 -23.25 -2.55 -8.83
CA GLN A 66 -23.28 -2.87 -10.27
C GLN A 66 -22.70 -4.27 -10.60
N GLY A 67 -22.56 -5.14 -9.60
CA GLY A 67 -21.93 -6.45 -9.73
C GLY A 67 -20.40 -6.41 -9.75
N ILE A 68 -19.80 -5.26 -9.41
CA ILE A 68 -18.35 -5.10 -9.30
C ILE A 68 -17.92 -5.58 -7.90
N SER A 69 -17.08 -6.62 -7.85
CA SER A 69 -16.49 -7.13 -6.62
C SER A 69 -15.29 -6.27 -6.16
N GLU A 70 -15.14 -6.07 -4.85
CA GLU A 70 -14.01 -5.33 -4.25
C GLU A 70 -13.33 -6.17 -3.15
N LEU A 71 -12.09 -5.85 -2.77
CA LEU A 71 -11.46 -6.48 -1.60
C LEU A 71 -12.03 -5.85 -0.32
N ASN A 72 -12.94 -6.57 0.35
CA ASN A 72 -13.59 -6.09 1.58
C ASN A 72 -12.82 -6.55 2.83
N ALA A 73 -12.45 -5.61 3.70
CA ALA A 73 -11.71 -5.90 4.93
C ALA A 73 -12.50 -6.82 5.89
N SER A 74 -13.84 -6.81 5.87
CA SER A 74 -14.68 -7.73 6.64
C SER A 74 -14.51 -9.20 6.20
N SER A 75 -14.47 -9.49 4.91
CA SER A 75 -14.18 -10.84 4.41
C SER A 75 -12.76 -11.31 4.76
N VAL A 76 -11.75 -10.44 4.60
CA VAL A 76 -10.34 -10.77 4.89
C VAL A 76 -10.12 -10.98 6.40
N GLY A 77 -10.78 -10.19 7.26
CA GLY A 77 -10.72 -10.30 8.72
C GLY A 77 -11.26 -11.63 9.22
N MET A 78 -12.45 -12.01 8.76
CA MET A 78 -13.08 -13.27 9.11
C MET A 78 -12.29 -14.48 8.56
N ALA A 79 -11.74 -14.38 7.35
CA ALA A 79 -10.85 -15.39 6.79
C ALA A 79 -9.58 -15.59 7.64
N LYS A 80 -8.89 -14.51 8.04
CA LYS A 80 -7.69 -14.57 8.92
C LYS A 80 -7.98 -15.36 10.19
N VAL A 81 -9.14 -15.13 10.81
CA VAL A 81 -9.50 -15.76 12.09
C VAL A 81 -9.78 -17.25 11.94
N ILE A 82 -10.43 -17.69 10.86
CA ILE A 82 -10.61 -19.12 10.55
C ILE A 82 -9.24 -19.79 10.41
N PHE A 83 -8.31 -19.18 9.70
CA PHE A 83 -6.97 -19.74 9.53
C PHE A 83 -6.18 -19.80 10.84
N LEU A 84 -6.14 -18.71 11.60
CA LEU A 84 -5.44 -18.63 12.88
C LEU A 84 -5.96 -19.71 13.83
N SER A 85 -7.29 -19.84 13.93
CA SER A 85 -7.95 -20.85 14.75
C SER A 85 -7.80 -22.28 14.22
N SER A 86 -7.32 -22.46 12.99
CA SER A 86 -6.95 -23.75 12.38
C SER A 86 -5.45 -24.06 12.46
N LEU A 87 -4.61 -23.12 12.93
CA LEU A 87 -3.19 -23.38 13.19
C LEU A 87 -2.97 -24.04 14.56
N ASP A 88 -3.89 -23.84 15.50
CA ASP A 88 -3.89 -24.42 16.86
C ASP A 88 -4.35 -25.91 16.86
N GLU A 89 -3.90 -26.69 15.88
CA GLU A 89 -4.12 -28.14 15.72
C GLU A 89 -5.58 -28.63 15.85
N LEU A 90 -6.55 -27.86 15.34
CA LEU A 90 -7.98 -28.17 15.42
C LEU A 90 -8.32 -29.56 14.83
N ASP A 91 -8.73 -30.48 15.70
CA ASP A 91 -9.30 -31.77 15.33
C ASP A 91 -10.84 -31.70 15.20
N LEU A 92 -11.36 -32.02 14.02
CA LEU A 92 -12.79 -32.01 13.70
C LEU A 92 -13.61 -33.12 14.37
N PHE A 93 -12.97 -34.15 14.93
CA PHE A 93 -13.60 -35.14 15.82
C PHE A 93 -13.35 -34.83 17.30
N GLY A 94 -12.68 -33.73 17.62
CA GLY A 94 -12.32 -33.32 18.98
C GLY A 94 -11.44 -34.36 19.69
N VAL A 95 -11.66 -34.57 20.98
CA VAL A 95 -10.86 -35.46 21.87
C VAL A 95 -10.83 -36.94 21.43
N LYS A 96 -11.65 -37.34 20.44
CA LYS A 96 -11.70 -38.70 19.88
C LYS A 96 -11.01 -38.86 18.52
N GLY A 97 -10.46 -37.77 17.97
CA GLY A 97 -9.86 -37.74 16.65
C GLY A 97 -8.41 -38.25 16.61
N GLY A 98 -7.70 -37.81 15.59
CA GLY A 98 -6.29 -38.10 15.37
C GLY A 98 -5.77 -37.40 14.11
N PRO A 99 -4.51 -37.68 13.68
CA PRO A 99 -3.84 -36.93 12.61
C PRO A 99 -4.48 -36.96 11.20
N GLN A 100 -5.66 -37.55 11.03
CA GLN A 100 -6.45 -37.52 9.79
C GLN A 100 -7.70 -36.63 9.89
N SER A 101 -8.08 -36.15 11.08
CA SER A 101 -9.21 -35.24 11.32
C SER A 101 -8.78 -33.82 11.74
N VAL A 102 -7.47 -33.59 11.88
CA VAL A 102 -6.87 -32.26 12.06
C VAL A 102 -6.90 -31.47 10.74
N ILE A 103 -7.29 -30.19 10.81
CA ILE A 103 -7.19 -29.26 9.66
C ILE A 103 -5.81 -28.61 9.62
N HIS A 104 -5.29 -28.43 8.40
CA HIS A 104 -3.99 -27.83 8.15
C HIS A 104 -4.11 -26.56 7.30
N VAL A 105 -3.40 -25.50 7.72
CA VAL A 105 -3.30 -24.20 7.03
C VAL A 105 -1.84 -23.74 7.00
N LEU A 106 -1.49 -22.84 6.08
CA LEU A 106 -0.20 -22.16 6.06
C LEU A 106 -0.23 -20.85 6.86
N ALA A 107 0.76 -20.69 7.75
CA ALA A 107 0.93 -19.46 8.53
C ALA A 107 1.22 -18.23 7.65
N ASP A 108 1.86 -18.43 6.49
CA ASP A 108 2.15 -17.38 5.51
C ASP A 108 0.88 -16.71 4.96
N GLU A 109 -0.17 -17.50 4.65
CA GLU A 109 -1.45 -16.97 4.15
C GLU A 109 -2.19 -16.16 5.25
N VAL A 110 -1.97 -16.47 6.54
CA VAL A 110 -2.47 -15.68 7.69
C VAL A 110 -1.75 -14.33 7.79
N GLN A 111 -0.42 -14.34 7.60
CA GLN A 111 0.37 -13.11 7.63
C GLN A 111 0.10 -12.23 6.40
N HIS A 112 -0.20 -12.80 5.24
CA HIS A 112 -0.73 -12.02 4.10
C HIS A 112 -2.05 -11.34 4.48
N CYS A 113 -3.03 -12.05 5.05
CA CYS A 113 -4.29 -11.46 5.50
C CYS A 113 -4.08 -10.33 6.53
N GLN A 114 -3.16 -10.50 7.49
CA GLN A 114 -2.81 -9.47 8.47
C GLN A 114 -2.18 -8.22 7.82
N SER A 115 -1.32 -8.40 6.81
CA SER A 115 -0.74 -7.27 6.07
C SER A 115 -1.81 -6.50 5.27
N ILE A 116 -2.80 -7.19 4.69
CA ILE A 116 -3.94 -6.52 4.03
C ILE A 116 -4.76 -5.71 5.04
N LEU A 117 -5.13 -6.30 6.17
CA LEU A 117 -5.96 -5.64 7.18
C LEU A 117 -5.33 -4.34 7.70
N ASN A 118 -4.02 -4.39 8.01
CA ASN A 118 -3.26 -3.21 8.45
C ASN A 118 -3.06 -2.13 7.37
N SER A 119 -3.41 -2.42 6.11
CA SER A 119 -3.34 -1.46 5.00
C SER A 119 -4.73 -0.90 4.62
N LEU A 120 -5.78 -1.72 4.69
CA LEU A 120 -7.15 -1.30 4.41
C LEU A 120 -7.67 -0.38 5.53
N LEU A 121 -7.60 -0.85 6.78
CA LEU A 121 -8.21 -0.18 7.94
C LEU A 121 -7.65 1.24 8.16
N PRO A 122 -8.47 2.20 8.62
CA PRO A 122 -9.88 2.06 9.05
C PRO A 122 -10.89 1.92 7.90
N ARG A 123 -10.45 1.86 6.64
CA ARG A 123 -11.33 1.79 5.46
C ARG A 123 -11.75 0.36 5.14
N ALA A 124 -12.94 0.21 4.56
CA ALA A 124 -13.55 -1.09 4.33
C ALA A 124 -13.26 -1.67 2.93
N SER A 125 -13.30 -0.83 1.89
CA SER A 125 -12.98 -1.19 0.51
C SER A 125 -12.68 0.06 -0.34
N THR A 126 -12.31 -0.09 -1.62
CA THR A 126 -11.97 1.03 -2.52
C THR A 126 -13.11 2.06 -2.69
N SER A 127 -14.36 1.61 -2.65
CA SER A 127 -15.56 2.48 -2.69
C SER A 127 -16.22 2.73 -1.33
N LYS A 128 -15.69 2.19 -0.22
CA LYS A 128 -16.25 2.36 1.14
C LYS A 128 -15.20 2.89 2.11
N GLU A 129 -15.24 4.21 2.32
CA GLU A 129 -14.36 4.95 3.23
C GLU A 129 -14.44 4.41 4.67
N VAL A 130 -15.62 4.10 5.18
CA VAL A 130 -15.87 3.39 6.46
C VAL A 130 -17.12 2.53 6.30
N ASP A 131 -17.16 1.36 6.95
CA ASP A 131 -18.31 0.45 6.99
C ASP A 131 -18.46 -0.13 8.41
N ALA A 132 -19.67 -0.13 8.96
CA ALA A 132 -19.92 -0.60 10.33
C ALA A 132 -19.73 -2.11 10.49
N SER A 133 -19.65 -2.88 9.41
CA SER A 133 -19.24 -4.30 9.47
C SER A 133 -17.80 -4.51 9.94
N LEU A 134 -16.96 -3.48 9.95
CA LEU A 134 -15.61 -3.57 10.52
C LEU A 134 -15.63 -3.82 12.05
N LEU A 135 -16.72 -3.51 12.75
CA LEU A 135 -16.92 -3.88 14.16
C LEU A 135 -16.76 -5.40 14.36
N SER A 136 -17.25 -6.21 13.42
CA SER A 136 -17.13 -7.68 13.49
C SER A 136 -15.71 -8.20 13.22
N VAL A 137 -14.78 -7.33 12.80
CA VAL A 137 -13.37 -7.63 12.52
C VAL A 137 -12.48 -7.22 13.68
N ILE A 138 -12.65 -5.98 14.16
CA ILE A 138 -11.83 -5.41 15.23
C ILE A 138 -12.24 -5.95 16.61
N SER A 139 -13.51 -6.33 16.78
CA SER A 139 -14.08 -6.87 18.01
C SER A 139 -14.73 -8.24 17.76
N PHE A 140 -15.69 -8.65 18.59
CA PHE A 140 -16.42 -9.91 18.46
C PHE A 140 -17.14 -10.01 17.09
N PRO A 141 -17.12 -11.16 16.39
CA PRO A 141 -16.55 -12.45 16.80
C PRO A 141 -15.06 -12.66 16.47
N ALA A 142 -14.48 -11.81 15.63
CA ALA A 142 -13.19 -12.08 15.02
C ALA A 142 -12.00 -11.78 15.95
N PHE A 143 -11.89 -10.54 16.45
CA PHE A 143 -10.68 -9.98 17.07
C PHE A 143 -9.43 -10.11 16.16
N ALA A 144 -9.61 -9.89 14.86
CA ALA A 144 -8.63 -10.22 13.83
C ALA A 144 -7.38 -9.32 13.83
N VAL A 145 -7.47 -8.11 14.39
CA VAL A 145 -6.45 -7.06 14.29
C VAL A 145 -5.55 -7.06 15.52
N GLU A 146 -4.25 -7.21 15.32
CA GLU A 146 -3.23 -7.24 16.39
C GLU A 146 -2.77 -5.85 16.86
N ASP A 147 -3.15 -4.78 16.15
CA ASP A 147 -2.74 -3.40 16.45
C ASP A 147 -3.86 -2.65 17.19
N SER A 148 -3.63 -2.36 18.48
CA SER A 148 -4.60 -1.66 19.33
C SER A 148 -4.86 -0.21 18.91
N GLN A 149 -3.88 0.49 18.31
CA GLN A 149 -4.08 1.85 17.82
C GLN A 149 -4.97 1.85 16.57
N LEU A 150 -4.80 0.84 15.71
CA LEU A 150 -5.61 0.65 14.51
C LEU A 150 -7.05 0.23 14.85
N VAL A 151 -7.24 -0.61 15.86
CA VAL A 151 -8.56 -0.98 16.41
C VAL A 151 -9.30 0.27 16.88
N GLU A 152 -8.68 1.07 17.75
CA GLU A 152 -9.33 2.26 18.32
C GLU A 152 -9.57 3.35 17.27
N LEU A 153 -8.64 3.58 16.34
CA LEU A 153 -8.84 4.47 15.19
C LEU A 153 -10.04 4.04 14.34
N THR A 154 -10.17 2.74 14.05
CA THR A 154 -11.30 2.19 13.29
C THR A 154 -12.63 2.35 14.05
N LYS A 155 -12.62 2.12 15.36
CA LYS A 155 -13.79 2.31 16.24
C LYS A 155 -14.24 3.78 16.26
N GLN A 156 -13.31 4.72 16.42
CA GLN A 156 -13.60 6.16 16.41
C GLN A 156 -14.11 6.66 15.05
N GLU A 157 -13.56 6.18 13.94
CA GLU A 157 -14.05 6.49 12.58
C GLU A 157 -15.49 5.98 12.35
N ILE A 158 -15.84 4.79 12.87
CA ILE A 158 -17.22 4.27 12.80
C ILE A 158 -18.17 5.10 13.67
N ILE A 159 -17.80 5.43 14.91
CA ILE A 159 -18.63 6.23 15.81
C ILE A 159 -18.86 7.63 15.21
N THR A 160 -17.79 8.31 14.77
CA THR A 160 -17.88 9.71 14.29
C THR A 160 -18.55 9.88 12.93
N LYS A 161 -18.54 8.86 12.05
CA LYS A 161 -19.12 8.96 10.70
C LYS A 161 -20.41 8.16 10.50
N LEU A 162 -20.68 7.14 11.31
CA LEU A 162 -21.81 6.23 11.08
C LEU A 162 -22.81 6.14 12.25
N GLN A 163 -22.53 6.64 13.45
CA GLN A 163 -23.49 6.60 14.56
C GLN A 163 -24.62 7.63 14.39
N GLY A 164 -25.86 7.21 14.61
CA GLY A 164 -27.07 8.03 14.61
C GLY A 164 -27.86 7.91 15.92
N ARG A 165 -29.14 8.31 15.90
CA ARG A 165 -30.02 8.33 17.10
C ARG A 165 -30.69 6.98 17.42
N TYR A 166 -30.65 6.02 16.50
CA TYR A 166 -31.35 4.72 16.58
C TYR A 166 -30.44 3.53 16.19
N GLY A 167 -29.12 3.73 16.08
CA GLY A 167 -28.15 2.72 15.68
C GLY A 167 -26.95 3.31 14.95
N CYS A 168 -26.34 2.54 14.04
CA CYS A 168 -25.38 3.05 13.07
C CYS A 168 -25.82 2.78 11.63
N CYS A 169 -25.47 3.67 10.71
CA CYS A 169 -25.59 3.45 9.28
C CYS A 169 -24.56 2.39 8.83
N ARG A 170 -24.88 1.59 7.80
CA ARG A 170 -23.98 0.52 7.35
C ARG A 170 -22.69 1.06 6.72
N PHE A 171 -22.83 2.06 5.86
CA PHE A 171 -21.77 2.87 5.27
C PHE A 171 -22.39 4.18 4.74
N LEU A 172 -21.57 5.21 4.50
CA LEU A 172 -22.03 6.52 4.00
C LEU A 172 -22.70 6.40 2.61
N ARG A 173 -23.83 7.09 2.42
CA ARG A 173 -24.69 7.10 1.22
C ARG A 173 -25.33 5.74 0.87
N ASP A 174 -25.74 4.96 1.86
CA ASP A 174 -26.44 3.68 1.65
C ASP A 174 -27.95 3.83 1.35
N GLY A 175 -28.33 3.65 0.09
CA GLY A 175 -29.73 3.71 -0.37
C GLY A 175 -30.61 2.48 -0.06
N TYR A 176 -30.26 1.65 0.93
CA TYR A 176 -30.99 0.40 1.22
C TYR A 176 -32.27 0.67 2.02
N LYS A 177 -33.42 0.14 1.54
CA LYS A 177 -34.76 0.23 2.14
C LYS A 177 -35.32 1.63 2.47
N LEU A 178 -34.64 2.72 2.09
CA LEU A 178 -35.18 4.09 2.19
C LEU A 178 -36.52 4.23 1.43
N LEU A 179 -37.56 4.76 2.07
CA LEU A 179 -38.88 4.88 1.44
C LEU A 179 -38.91 5.83 0.25
N LYS A 180 -38.01 6.84 0.18
CA LYS A 180 -37.84 7.65 -1.04
C LYS A 180 -37.39 6.82 -2.26
N ARG A 181 -36.86 5.61 -2.11
CA ARG A 181 -36.62 4.68 -3.24
C ARG A 181 -37.92 4.15 -3.86
N GLN A 182 -39.05 4.17 -3.15
CA GLN A 182 -40.35 3.92 -3.76
C GLN A 182 -40.90 5.22 -4.37
N THR A 183 -41.01 6.30 -3.58
CA THR A 183 -41.66 7.53 -4.04
C THR A 183 -40.88 8.29 -5.13
N LEU A 184 -39.59 8.54 -4.91
CA LEU A 184 -38.77 9.39 -5.80
C LEU A 184 -38.39 8.68 -7.11
N PHE A 185 -38.17 7.36 -7.05
CA PHE A 185 -37.87 6.53 -8.22
C PHE A 185 -39.07 6.50 -9.21
N ILE A 186 -40.29 6.32 -8.67
CA ILE A 186 -41.55 6.39 -9.43
C ILE A 186 -41.79 7.80 -10.01
N MET A 187 -41.46 8.86 -9.27
CA MET A 187 -41.75 10.24 -9.70
C MET A 187 -40.72 10.86 -10.66
N PHE A 188 -39.43 10.51 -10.57
CA PHE A 188 -38.37 11.29 -11.25
C PHE A 188 -37.36 10.49 -12.08
N PHE A 189 -37.15 9.18 -11.85
CA PHE A 189 -35.98 8.49 -12.43
C PHE A 189 -36.29 7.23 -13.27
N SER A 190 -37.20 6.35 -12.86
CA SER A 190 -37.61 5.23 -13.73
C SER A 190 -38.97 4.62 -13.34
N PRO A 191 -40.03 4.81 -14.14
CA PRO A 191 -41.33 4.21 -13.87
C PRO A 191 -41.43 2.69 -14.08
N GLN A 192 -40.36 1.97 -14.47
CA GLN A 192 -40.49 0.65 -15.10
C GLN A 192 -39.90 -0.57 -14.36
N ASP A 193 -39.07 -0.42 -13.31
CA ASP A 193 -38.64 -1.58 -12.50
C ASP A 193 -38.48 -1.25 -10.99
N PRO A 194 -39.50 -1.53 -10.16
CA PRO A 194 -39.42 -1.38 -8.71
C PRO A 194 -38.37 -2.28 -8.01
N ASN A 195 -37.85 -3.30 -8.69
CA ASN A 195 -36.92 -4.28 -8.12
C ASN A 195 -35.45 -4.03 -8.50
N ARG A 196 -35.16 -3.00 -9.31
CA ARG A 196 -33.80 -2.63 -9.74
C ARG A 196 -32.84 -2.55 -8.55
N LEU A 197 -31.86 -3.45 -8.47
CA LEU A 197 -30.96 -3.59 -7.31
C LEU A 197 -29.76 -2.62 -7.30
N TYR A 198 -29.32 -2.14 -8.48
CA TYR A 198 -28.15 -1.29 -8.68
C TYR A 198 -28.52 0.20 -8.76
N TYR A 199 -27.62 1.09 -8.34
CA TYR A 199 -27.83 2.54 -8.33
C TYR A 199 -27.17 3.24 -9.52
N GLU A 200 -27.76 4.35 -9.98
CA GLU A 200 -27.03 5.32 -10.78
C GLU A 200 -26.06 6.10 -9.88
N PRO A 201 -24.84 6.44 -10.35
CA PRO A 201 -23.86 7.16 -9.53
C PRO A 201 -24.39 8.50 -8.97
N ALA A 202 -25.31 9.16 -9.69
CA ALA A 202 -25.94 10.40 -9.25
C ALA A 202 -26.99 10.23 -8.13
N GLU A 203 -27.56 9.03 -7.93
CA GLU A 203 -28.53 8.75 -6.87
C GLU A 203 -27.88 8.70 -5.48
N LEU A 204 -26.60 8.32 -5.39
CA LEU A 204 -25.92 8.12 -4.10
C LEU A 204 -25.95 9.37 -3.21
N LYS A 205 -25.82 10.58 -3.79
CA LYS A 205 -25.93 11.82 -3.01
C LYS A 205 -27.32 12.05 -2.41
N LEU A 206 -28.37 11.50 -2.98
CA LEU A 206 -29.73 11.58 -2.42
C LEU A 206 -29.90 10.73 -1.17
N PHE A 207 -28.92 9.87 -0.83
CA PHE A 207 -28.96 9.07 0.39
C PHE A 207 -28.12 9.70 1.53
N GLU A 208 -27.35 10.75 1.24
CA GLU A 208 -26.50 11.48 2.18
C GLU A 208 -27.34 12.10 3.32
N ASN A 209 -26.95 11.81 4.57
CA ASN A 209 -27.61 12.20 5.83
C ASN A 209 -28.99 11.60 6.10
N ILE A 210 -29.53 10.75 5.20
CA ILE A 210 -30.84 10.11 5.38
C ILE A 210 -30.76 8.58 5.46
N GLU A 211 -29.56 8.01 5.44
CA GLU A 211 -29.27 6.57 5.43
C GLU A 211 -30.01 5.84 6.57
N CYS A 212 -30.38 4.57 6.36
CA CYS A 212 -31.04 3.77 7.39
C CYS A 212 -30.08 3.45 8.55
N GLU A 213 -30.51 3.73 9.78
CA GLU A 213 -29.77 3.44 11.01
C GLU A 213 -30.13 2.02 11.50
N TRP A 214 -29.15 1.20 11.86
CA TRP A 214 -29.33 -0.18 12.30
C TRP A 214 -28.94 -0.34 13.78
N PRO A 215 -29.87 -0.70 14.69
CA PRO A 215 -29.56 -0.87 16.11
C PRO A 215 -28.71 -2.14 16.37
N LEU A 216 -28.55 -2.99 15.35
CA LEU A 216 -27.57 -4.09 15.30
C LEU A 216 -26.19 -3.67 15.81
N PHE A 217 -25.69 -2.48 15.43
CA PHE A 217 -24.32 -2.07 15.73
C PHE A 217 -24.13 -1.67 17.20
N TRP A 218 -25.18 -1.23 17.90
CA TRP A 218 -25.13 -1.03 19.35
C TRP A 218 -24.97 -2.37 20.09
N THR A 219 -25.51 -3.48 19.58
CA THR A 219 -25.25 -4.82 20.18
C THR A 219 -23.78 -5.23 20.03
N TYR A 220 -23.10 -4.83 18.95
CA TYR A 220 -21.65 -4.98 18.83
C TYR A 220 -20.90 -4.10 19.83
N PHE A 221 -21.30 -2.84 20.05
CA PHE A 221 -20.66 -1.98 21.06
C PHE A 221 -20.89 -2.45 22.51
N ILE A 222 -22.04 -3.07 22.82
CA ILE A 222 -22.28 -3.74 24.11
C ILE A 222 -21.28 -4.90 24.28
N LEU A 223 -21.19 -5.80 23.29
CA LEU A 223 -20.26 -6.93 23.33
C LEU A 223 -18.79 -6.46 23.44
N ASP A 224 -18.39 -5.48 22.64
CA ASP A 224 -17.08 -4.84 22.67
C ASP A 224 -16.74 -4.26 24.06
N GLY A 225 -17.70 -3.60 24.70
CA GLY A 225 -17.57 -3.08 26.06
C GLY A 225 -17.39 -4.21 27.08
N VAL A 226 -18.17 -5.29 27.00
CA VAL A 226 -18.02 -6.46 27.89
C VAL A 226 -16.66 -7.15 27.70
N PHE A 227 -16.22 -7.38 26.47
CA PHE A 227 -14.91 -8.00 26.19
C PHE A 227 -13.73 -7.11 26.61
N SER A 228 -13.90 -5.79 26.59
CA SER A 228 -12.90 -4.81 27.04
C SER A 228 -12.96 -4.50 28.54
N GLY A 229 -13.99 -4.95 29.26
CA GLY A 229 -14.25 -4.61 30.66
C GLY A 229 -14.76 -3.16 30.88
N ASN A 230 -15.19 -2.45 29.83
CA ASN A 230 -15.72 -1.10 29.92
C ASN A 230 -17.22 -1.11 30.26
N THR A 231 -17.55 -1.09 31.55
CA THR A 231 -18.93 -1.10 32.04
C THR A 231 -19.73 0.16 31.70
N GLU A 232 -19.07 1.31 31.49
CA GLU A 232 -19.74 2.57 31.15
C GLU A 232 -20.30 2.50 29.72
N GLN A 233 -19.47 2.07 28.76
CA GLN A 233 -19.88 1.81 27.36
C GLN A 233 -21.02 0.77 27.30
N VAL A 234 -20.96 -0.29 28.11
CA VAL A 234 -22.01 -1.32 28.17
C VAL A 234 -23.36 -0.73 28.61
N GLN A 235 -23.35 0.14 29.62
CA GLN A 235 -24.58 0.71 30.16
C GLN A 235 -25.17 1.79 29.23
N GLU A 236 -24.33 2.66 28.65
CA GLU A 236 -24.75 3.68 27.67
C GLU A 236 -25.50 3.05 26.48
N TYR A 237 -24.87 2.07 25.81
CA TYR A 237 -25.50 1.43 24.65
C TYR A 237 -26.67 0.51 25.03
N ARG A 238 -26.73 -0.01 26.27
CA ARG A 238 -27.91 -0.75 26.77
C ARG A 238 -29.11 0.20 26.93
N GLU A 239 -28.94 1.34 27.59
CA GLU A 239 -30.01 2.33 27.78
C GLU A 239 -30.50 2.90 26.44
N ALA A 240 -29.59 3.16 25.51
CA ALA A 240 -29.94 3.55 24.14
C ALA A 240 -30.75 2.46 23.42
N LEU A 241 -30.37 1.19 23.54
CA LEU A 241 -31.06 0.06 22.91
C LEU A 241 -32.45 -0.19 23.50
N ASP A 242 -32.62 -0.06 24.82
CA ASP A 242 -33.91 -0.21 25.51
C ASP A 242 -34.94 0.86 25.09
N ALA A 243 -34.50 2.06 24.71
CA ALA A 243 -35.36 3.10 24.12
C ALA A 243 -35.84 2.76 22.69
N VAL A 244 -35.19 1.79 22.01
CA VAL A 244 -35.35 1.48 20.59
C VAL A 244 -35.93 0.07 20.34
N LEU A 245 -36.05 -0.75 21.39
CA LEU A 245 -36.61 -2.11 21.33
C LEU A 245 -38.15 -2.13 21.26
N ILE A 246 -38.69 -2.96 20.35
CA ILE A 246 -40.14 -3.05 20.11
C ILE A 246 -40.73 -4.19 20.95
N LYS A 247 -41.72 -3.89 21.79
CA LYS A 247 -42.39 -4.90 22.63
C LYS A 247 -43.35 -5.74 21.80
N GLY A 248 -43.03 -7.03 21.66
CA GLY A 248 -43.88 -8.01 20.96
C GLY A 248 -45.16 -8.35 21.71
N LYS A 249 -46.02 -9.19 21.11
CA LYS A 249 -47.36 -9.56 21.65
C LYS A 249 -47.35 -10.13 23.08
N ASN A 250 -46.21 -10.68 23.52
CA ASN A 250 -46.03 -11.28 24.85
C ASN A 250 -45.15 -10.40 25.77
N GLY A 251 -44.95 -9.12 25.45
CA GLY A 251 -44.06 -8.21 26.18
C GLY A 251 -42.56 -8.37 25.88
N VAL A 252 -42.15 -9.46 25.21
CA VAL A 252 -40.77 -9.76 24.82
C VAL A 252 -40.16 -8.60 23.98
N PRO A 253 -38.96 -8.10 24.30
CA PRO A 253 -38.27 -7.12 23.48
C PRO A 253 -37.76 -7.74 22.17
N LEU A 254 -38.17 -7.14 21.04
CA LEU A 254 -37.80 -7.55 19.69
C LEU A 254 -36.99 -6.44 19.01
N LEU A 255 -35.83 -6.78 18.47
CA LEU A 255 -35.00 -5.86 17.71
C LEU A 255 -35.47 -5.80 16.24
N PRO A 256 -35.83 -4.62 15.71
CA PRO A 256 -36.11 -4.45 14.28
C PRO A 256 -34.81 -4.52 13.45
N GLU A 257 -34.97 -4.66 12.14
CA GLU A 257 -33.84 -4.65 11.20
C GLU A 257 -33.17 -3.27 11.13
N LEU A 258 -33.96 -2.20 10.93
CA LEU A 258 -33.44 -0.84 10.77
C LEU A 258 -34.50 0.24 11.09
N TYR A 259 -34.04 1.49 11.17
CA TYR A 259 -34.82 2.72 11.35
C TYR A 259 -34.61 3.70 10.20
N SER A 260 -35.70 4.07 9.53
CA SER A 260 -35.71 4.93 8.34
C SER A 260 -36.47 6.23 8.58
N VAL A 261 -36.04 7.33 7.96
CA VAL A 261 -36.75 8.62 7.98
C VAL A 261 -38.14 8.49 7.32
N PRO A 262 -39.23 9.01 7.91
CA PRO A 262 -40.56 9.03 7.29
C PRO A 262 -40.58 9.76 5.93
N PRO A 263 -41.28 9.24 4.91
CA PRO A 263 -41.22 9.76 3.55
C PRO A 263 -41.74 11.20 3.41
N ASP A 264 -42.64 11.60 4.31
CA ASP A 264 -43.24 12.92 4.46
C ASP A 264 -42.32 13.95 5.13
N ARG A 265 -41.26 13.51 5.83
CA ARG A 265 -40.38 14.39 6.64
C ARG A 265 -38.91 14.41 6.19
N VAL A 266 -38.56 13.69 5.11
CA VAL A 266 -37.17 13.63 4.61
C VAL A 266 -36.61 15.02 4.22
N ASP A 267 -37.47 15.93 3.78
CA ASP A 267 -37.04 17.28 3.40
C ASP A 267 -36.78 18.22 4.60
N GLU A 268 -37.24 17.83 5.81
CA GLU A 268 -36.84 18.45 7.07
C GLU A 268 -35.45 17.94 7.51
N GLU A 269 -35.21 16.62 7.39
CA GLU A 269 -33.93 15.98 7.73
C GLU A 269 -32.78 16.45 6.81
N TYR A 270 -33.04 16.71 5.52
CA TYR A 270 -32.04 17.34 4.63
C TYR A 270 -31.66 18.77 5.05
N GLN A 271 -32.56 19.51 5.70
CA GLN A 271 -32.29 20.87 6.17
C GLN A 271 -31.60 20.84 7.54
N ASN A 272 -31.98 19.91 8.41
CA ASN A 272 -31.45 19.76 9.76
C ASN A 272 -31.20 18.26 10.04
N PRO A 273 -30.00 17.72 9.72
CA PRO A 273 -29.69 16.30 9.91
C PRO A 273 -29.87 15.82 11.36
N HIS A 274 -30.30 14.58 11.52
CA HIS A 274 -30.59 13.90 12.78
C HIS A 274 -31.69 14.55 13.63
N THR A 275 -32.60 15.36 13.06
CA THR A 275 -33.71 15.98 13.81
C THR A 275 -35.03 15.23 13.68
N VAL A 276 -35.24 14.47 12.60
CA VAL A 276 -36.50 13.76 12.34
C VAL A 276 -36.50 12.40 13.02
N ASP A 277 -37.58 12.08 13.73
CA ASP A 277 -37.75 10.77 14.37
C ASP A 277 -38.06 9.68 13.35
N ARG A 278 -37.37 8.54 13.49
CA ARG A 278 -37.34 7.47 12.50
C ARG A 278 -38.36 6.38 12.81
N VAL A 279 -38.90 5.75 11.77
CA VAL A 279 -39.82 4.62 11.88
C VAL A 279 -39.09 3.27 11.71
N PRO A 280 -39.43 2.24 12.50
CA PRO A 280 -38.84 0.91 12.36
C PRO A 280 -39.35 0.22 11.09
N MET A 281 -38.44 -0.38 10.33
CA MET A 281 -38.73 -1.03 9.05
C MET A 281 -37.93 -2.32 8.88
N GLY A 282 -38.40 -3.18 7.96
CA GLY A 282 -37.77 -4.47 7.65
C GLY A 282 -38.30 -5.64 8.48
N LYS A 283 -37.44 -6.62 8.78
CA LYS A 283 -37.79 -7.82 9.55
C LYS A 283 -37.89 -7.53 11.06
N LEU A 284 -38.88 -8.11 11.71
CA LEU A 284 -39.07 -8.06 13.18
C LEU A 284 -39.47 -9.46 13.70
N PRO A 285 -38.67 -10.11 14.56
CA PRO A 285 -37.30 -9.74 14.93
C PRO A 285 -36.32 -9.88 13.75
N HIS A 286 -35.28 -9.05 13.73
CA HIS A 286 -34.12 -9.27 12.88
C HIS A 286 -33.18 -10.29 13.53
N MET A 287 -33.24 -11.55 13.06
CA MET A 287 -32.59 -12.70 13.73
C MET A 287 -31.11 -12.49 14.12
N TRP A 288 -30.29 -11.86 13.26
CA TRP A 288 -28.87 -11.60 13.55
C TRP A 288 -28.68 -10.54 14.64
N GLY A 289 -29.52 -9.51 14.67
CA GLY A 289 -29.49 -8.52 15.74
C GLY A 289 -30.10 -9.05 17.06
N GLN A 290 -31.15 -9.87 16.97
CA GLN A 290 -31.76 -10.50 18.14
C GLN A 290 -30.81 -11.50 18.81
N SER A 291 -30.02 -12.28 18.06
CA SER A 291 -29.06 -13.22 18.64
C SER A 291 -27.91 -12.49 19.35
N LEU A 292 -27.37 -11.42 18.75
CA LEU A 292 -26.35 -10.59 19.39
C LEU A 292 -26.88 -9.80 20.59
N TYR A 293 -28.12 -9.33 20.56
CA TYR A 293 -28.78 -8.71 21.71
C TYR A 293 -28.93 -9.70 22.89
N ILE A 294 -29.39 -10.92 22.64
CA ILE A 294 -29.51 -11.97 23.66
C ILE A 294 -28.13 -12.34 24.22
N LEU A 295 -27.13 -12.53 23.37
CA LEU A 295 -25.75 -12.82 23.77
C LEU A 295 -25.17 -11.69 24.63
N GLY A 296 -25.27 -10.45 24.17
CA GLY A 296 -24.78 -9.27 24.89
C GLY A 296 -25.46 -9.08 26.24
N SER A 297 -26.78 -9.34 26.33
CA SER A 297 -27.53 -9.27 27.60
C SER A 297 -27.04 -10.34 28.59
N LEU A 298 -26.96 -11.61 28.16
CA LEU A 298 -26.49 -12.72 28.99
C LEU A 298 -25.05 -12.52 29.49
N MET A 299 -24.16 -11.99 28.64
CA MET A 299 -22.78 -11.69 29.03
C MET A 299 -22.69 -10.48 29.97
N ALA A 300 -23.43 -9.40 29.70
CA ALA A 300 -23.46 -8.20 30.53
C ALA A 300 -24.24 -8.36 31.86
N GLU A 301 -24.98 -9.45 32.03
CA GLU A 301 -25.60 -9.88 33.29
C GLU A 301 -24.77 -10.96 34.02
N GLY A 302 -23.66 -11.42 33.43
CA GLY A 302 -22.77 -12.42 34.03
C GLY A 302 -23.25 -13.86 33.96
N PHE A 303 -24.29 -14.16 33.17
CA PHE A 303 -24.74 -15.53 32.89
C PHE A 303 -23.82 -16.31 31.94
N LEU A 304 -22.97 -15.60 31.19
CA LEU A 304 -21.97 -16.17 30.28
C LEU A 304 -20.63 -15.45 30.48
N ALA A 305 -19.54 -16.20 30.66
CA ALA A 305 -18.20 -15.65 30.79
C ALA A 305 -17.56 -15.38 29.41
N PRO A 306 -16.76 -14.30 29.23
CA PRO A 306 -16.09 -14.03 27.97
C PRO A 306 -15.22 -15.17 27.42
N GLY A 307 -14.66 -16.02 28.30
CA GLY A 307 -13.88 -17.20 27.91
C GLY A 307 -14.71 -18.38 27.36
N GLU A 308 -16.02 -18.43 27.60
CA GLU A 308 -16.91 -19.47 27.04
C GLU A 308 -17.28 -19.15 25.59
N ILE A 309 -17.35 -17.86 25.27
CA ILE A 309 -17.68 -17.32 23.94
C ILE A 309 -16.42 -17.09 23.08
N ASP A 310 -15.27 -16.82 23.72
CA ASP A 310 -13.95 -16.75 23.09
C ASP A 310 -12.96 -17.73 23.75
N PRO A 311 -13.11 -19.06 23.52
CA PRO A 311 -12.30 -20.11 24.14
C PRO A 311 -10.83 -20.12 23.69
N LEU A 312 -10.53 -19.61 22.48
CA LEU A 312 -9.14 -19.39 22.04
C LEU A 312 -8.52 -18.10 22.60
N ASN A 313 -9.29 -17.29 23.33
CA ASN A 313 -8.85 -16.03 23.91
C ASN A 313 -8.31 -15.02 22.87
N ARG A 314 -8.90 -15.00 21.66
CA ARG A 314 -8.52 -14.11 20.56
C ARG A 314 -8.67 -12.63 20.90
N ARG A 315 -9.51 -12.27 21.89
CA ARG A 315 -9.59 -10.90 22.43
C ARG A 315 -8.26 -10.34 22.96
N PHE A 316 -7.27 -11.19 23.24
CA PHE A 316 -5.91 -10.78 23.62
C PHE A 316 -4.95 -10.70 22.42
N SER A 317 -5.45 -10.69 21.17
CA SER A 317 -4.62 -10.54 19.95
C SER A 317 -3.81 -9.23 19.91
N THR A 318 -4.29 -8.19 20.61
CA THR A 318 -3.64 -6.88 20.76
C THR A 318 -2.62 -6.81 21.91
N VAL A 319 -2.46 -7.86 22.71
CA VAL A 319 -1.48 -7.90 23.80
C VAL A 319 -0.07 -8.12 23.21
N PRO A 320 0.93 -7.30 23.56
CA PRO A 320 2.30 -7.48 23.07
C PRO A 320 2.85 -8.87 23.41
N LYS A 321 3.18 -9.65 22.37
CA LYS A 321 3.88 -10.93 22.52
C LYS A 321 5.37 -10.70 22.79
N PRO A 322 6.04 -11.60 23.55
CA PRO A 322 7.48 -11.48 23.84
C PRO A 322 8.34 -11.63 22.58
N ASP A 323 9.59 -11.15 22.65
CA ASP A 323 10.55 -11.19 21.55
C ASP A 323 10.77 -12.62 21.02
N VAL A 324 10.72 -12.77 19.70
CA VAL A 324 10.92 -14.05 19.01
C VAL A 324 12.41 -14.27 18.78
N VAL A 325 12.99 -15.22 19.51
CA VAL A 325 14.32 -15.76 19.19
C VAL A 325 14.19 -16.74 18.04
N VAL A 326 14.81 -16.43 16.90
CA VAL A 326 14.86 -17.31 15.73
C VAL A 326 16.10 -18.20 15.81
N GLN A 327 15.91 -19.50 15.70
CA GLN A 327 16.98 -20.50 15.72
C GLN A 327 17.46 -20.78 14.29
N VAL A 328 18.77 -20.97 14.11
CA VAL A 328 19.37 -21.33 12.81
C VAL A 328 20.21 -22.59 12.98
N SER A 329 19.76 -23.69 12.38
CA SER A 329 20.45 -24.97 12.32
C SER A 329 21.29 -25.02 11.04
N ILE A 330 22.60 -24.79 11.16
CA ILE A 330 23.56 -24.89 10.05
C ILE A 330 24.00 -26.36 9.93
N LEU A 331 23.81 -26.97 8.76
CA LEU A 331 24.17 -28.37 8.51
C LEU A 331 25.16 -28.49 7.35
N ALA A 332 26.00 -29.51 7.35
CA ALA A 332 26.87 -29.84 6.23
C ALA A 332 26.21 -30.86 5.28
N GLU A 333 26.31 -30.64 3.97
CA GLU A 333 25.90 -31.61 2.95
C GLU A 333 26.80 -32.87 2.97
N THR A 334 28.09 -32.71 3.31
CA THR A 334 29.10 -33.79 3.30
C THR A 334 30.12 -33.65 4.45
N GLU A 335 30.84 -34.73 4.76
CA GLU A 335 31.89 -34.72 5.80
C GLU A 335 33.08 -33.82 5.41
N GLU A 336 33.37 -33.67 4.11
CA GLU A 336 34.37 -32.74 3.60
C GLU A 336 34.01 -31.28 3.94
N ILE A 337 32.74 -30.91 3.81
CA ILE A 337 32.22 -29.57 4.15
C ILE A 337 32.32 -29.33 5.66
N LYS A 338 31.93 -30.33 6.46
CA LYS A 338 32.05 -30.30 7.93
C LYS A 338 33.50 -30.14 8.39
N ALA A 339 34.46 -30.80 7.74
CA ALA A 339 35.89 -30.61 8.01
C ALA A 339 36.35 -29.17 7.69
N ILE A 340 35.91 -28.60 6.56
CA ILE A 340 36.24 -27.21 6.16
C ILE A 340 35.65 -26.18 7.13
N LEU A 341 34.43 -26.39 7.63
CA LEU A 341 33.77 -25.51 8.59
C LEU A 341 34.41 -25.60 9.98
N LYS A 342 34.80 -26.82 10.41
CA LYS A 342 35.50 -27.05 11.68
C LYS A 342 36.88 -26.38 11.72
N ASP A 343 37.64 -26.45 10.63
CA ASP A 343 38.89 -25.70 10.41
C ASP A 343 38.70 -24.15 10.41
N LYS A 344 37.46 -23.67 10.41
CA LYS A 344 37.11 -22.24 10.51
C LYS A 344 36.46 -21.86 11.84
N GLY A 345 36.37 -22.78 12.80
CA GLY A 345 35.80 -22.55 14.13
C GLY A 345 34.27 -22.63 14.18
N ILE A 346 33.67 -23.40 13.25
CA ILE A 346 32.22 -23.60 13.15
C ILE A 346 31.97 -25.11 13.21
N ASP A 347 31.58 -25.61 14.38
CA ASP A 347 31.13 -27.00 14.52
C ASP A 347 29.73 -27.17 13.91
N VAL A 348 29.56 -28.21 13.09
CA VAL A 348 28.32 -28.57 12.40
C VAL A 348 28.19 -30.09 12.29
N GLU A 349 26.95 -30.56 12.14
CA GLU A 349 26.61 -31.96 11.87
C GLU A 349 26.28 -32.13 10.37
N THR A 350 26.48 -33.34 9.80
CA THR A 350 25.99 -33.64 8.44
C THR A 350 24.52 -34.05 8.45
N ILE A 351 23.85 -33.92 7.30
CA ILE A 351 22.43 -34.31 7.12
C ILE A 351 22.14 -35.77 7.53
N ALA A 352 23.15 -36.65 7.52
CA ALA A 352 23.03 -38.04 7.96
C ALA A 352 23.10 -38.21 9.49
N GLU A 353 23.78 -37.31 10.21
CA GLU A 353 23.99 -37.39 11.67
C GLU A 353 22.77 -36.93 12.47
N VAL A 354 21.99 -35.96 11.96
CA VAL A 354 20.81 -35.39 12.64
C VAL A 354 19.63 -36.38 12.79
N TYR A 355 19.81 -37.66 12.42
CA TYR A 355 18.80 -38.70 12.60
C TYR A 355 18.41 -38.85 14.08
N PRO A 356 17.11 -38.78 14.44
CA PRO A 356 15.93 -39.13 13.63
C PRO A 356 15.32 -38.01 12.77
N ILE A 357 15.84 -36.79 12.80
CA ILE A 357 15.31 -35.66 12.02
C ILE A 357 15.71 -35.82 10.54
N ARG A 358 14.73 -35.71 9.64
CA ARG A 358 14.93 -35.77 8.18
C ARG A 358 14.84 -34.38 7.56
N VAL A 359 15.96 -33.90 7.04
CA VAL A 359 16.01 -32.67 6.23
C VAL A 359 15.46 -32.97 4.83
N GLN A 360 14.57 -32.13 4.29
CA GLN A 360 14.03 -32.23 2.93
C GLN A 360 13.86 -30.85 2.26
N PRO A 361 13.89 -30.74 0.92
CA PRO A 361 13.60 -29.46 0.24
C PRO A 361 12.13 -29.04 0.33
N ALA A 362 11.86 -27.73 0.41
CA ALA A 362 10.52 -27.16 0.55
C ALA A 362 9.47 -27.66 -0.48
N ARG A 363 9.88 -27.99 -1.71
CA ARG A 363 8.98 -28.58 -2.74
C ARG A 363 8.33 -29.89 -2.29
N ILE A 364 9.00 -30.68 -1.44
CA ILE A 364 8.44 -31.92 -0.89
C ILE A 364 7.26 -31.58 0.04
N LEU A 365 7.38 -30.50 0.81
CA LEU A 365 6.30 -29.96 1.64
C LEU A 365 5.14 -29.44 0.79
N SER A 366 5.41 -28.73 -0.32
CA SER A 366 4.36 -28.37 -1.30
C SER A 366 3.61 -29.58 -1.85
N HIS A 367 4.30 -30.69 -2.17
CA HIS A 367 3.69 -31.93 -2.65
C HIS A 367 2.88 -32.68 -1.57
N ILE A 368 3.35 -32.66 -0.31
CA ILE A 368 2.60 -33.18 0.83
C ILE A 368 1.30 -32.38 1.01
N TYR A 369 1.37 -31.05 1.02
CA TYR A 369 0.19 -30.19 1.13
C TYR A 369 -0.76 -30.34 -0.08
N SER A 370 -0.26 -30.56 -1.30
CA SER A 370 -1.13 -30.83 -2.45
C SER A 370 -1.85 -32.18 -2.39
N SER A 371 -1.44 -33.08 -1.50
CA SER A 371 -2.10 -34.36 -1.25
C SER A 371 -3.21 -34.27 -0.19
N LEU A 372 -3.25 -33.19 0.60
CA LEU A 372 -4.28 -32.95 1.62
C LEU A 372 -5.61 -32.58 0.96
N GLY A 373 -6.72 -33.13 1.47
CA GLY A 373 -8.05 -32.91 0.91
C GLY A 373 -8.39 -33.75 -0.33
N CYS A 374 -7.46 -34.56 -0.86
CA CYS A 374 -7.71 -35.39 -2.03
C CYS A 374 -8.77 -36.47 -1.73
N ASN A 375 -9.95 -36.37 -2.35
CA ASN A 375 -11.05 -37.33 -2.17
C ASN A 375 -11.64 -37.76 -3.52
N SER A 376 -11.42 -39.02 -3.88
CA SER A 376 -11.90 -39.62 -5.13
C SER A 376 -13.42 -39.80 -5.20
N LYS A 377 -14.11 -40.04 -4.07
CA LYS A 377 -15.57 -40.16 -4.01
C LYS A 377 -16.24 -38.82 -4.32
N MET A 378 -15.77 -37.76 -3.67
CA MET A 378 -16.29 -36.40 -3.82
C MET A 378 -15.70 -35.63 -5.02
N LYS A 379 -14.73 -36.22 -5.74
CA LYS A 379 -13.99 -35.60 -6.84
C LYS A 379 -13.24 -34.32 -6.44
N LEU A 380 -12.73 -34.29 -5.20
CA LEU A 380 -11.93 -33.20 -4.65
C LEU A 380 -10.45 -33.42 -4.95
N SER A 381 -9.79 -32.40 -5.50
CA SER A 381 -8.40 -32.44 -5.96
C SER A 381 -7.35 -32.07 -4.90
N GLY A 382 -7.77 -31.76 -3.68
CA GLY A 382 -6.89 -31.23 -2.65
C GLY A 382 -6.36 -29.83 -2.97
N ARG A 383 -5.32 -29.40 -2.23
CA ARG A 383 -4.69 -28.09 -2.41
C ARG A 383 -4.00 -28.00 -3.79
N PRO A 384 -4.22 -26.94 -4.58
CA PRO A 384 -3.38 -26.67 -5.75
C PRO A 384 -1.91 -26.58 -5.35
N TYR A 385 -0.99 -27.05 -6.19
CA TYR A 385 0.44 -26.88 -5.93
C TYR A 385 0.77 -25.38 -5.83
N ARG A 386 1.24 -24.97 -4.65
CA ARG A 386 1.78 -23.64 -4.37
C ARG A 386 3.07 -23.83 -3.57
N PHE A 387 3.94 -22.84 -3.70
CA PHE A 387 5.17 -22.73 -2.93
C PHE A 387 4.89 -22.55 -1.42
N MET A 388 5.93 -22.81 -0.61
CA MET A 388 5.87 -22.74 0.86
C MET A 388 6.71 -21.55 1.32
N GLY A 389 6.12 -20.65 2.10
CA GLY A 389 6.84 -19.50 2.65
C GLY A 389 7.75 -19.86 3.83
N VAL A 390 8.42 -18.84 4.35
CA VAL A 390 9.38 -18.98 5.46
C VAL A 390 8.70 -19.43 6.77
N LEU A 391 7.45 -19.02 7.04
CA LEU A 391 6.73 -19.45 8.24
C LEU A 391 6.33 -20.93 8.15
N GLY A 392 5.91 -21.39 6.97
CA GLY A 392 5.62 -22.79 6.71
C GLY A 392 6.85 -23.71 6.73
N THR A 393 8.02 -23.23 6.31
CA THR A 393 9.26 -24.04 6.26
C THR A 393 10.05 -24.04 7.58
N SER A 394 9.98 -22.98 8.38
CA SER A 394 10.78 -22.82 9.62
C SER A 394 10.20 -23.54 10.85
N LYS A 395 9.55 -24.69 10.65
CA LYS A 395 9.00 -25.54 11.72
C LYS A 395 9.27 -27.02 11.48
N LEU A 396 9.31 -27.76 12.59
CA LEU A 396 9.40 -29.23 12.58
C LEU A 396 8.01 -29.83 12.34
N TYR A 397 7.97 -30.96 11.63
CA TYR A 397 6.76 -31.71 11.29
C TYR A 397 6.93 -33.18 11.70
N ASP A 398 6.02 -33.78 12.49
CA ASP A 398 5.95 -35.25 12.55
C ASP A 398 5.16 -35.77 11.34
N ILE A 399 5.82 -36.57 10.50
CA ILE A 399 5.18 -37.28 9.40
C ILE A 399 5.46 -38.78 9.57
N ARG A 400 4.42 -39.50 10.05
CA ARG A 400 4.43 -40.97 10.29
C ARG A 400 5.42 -41.43 11.38
N LYS A 401 5.48 -40.72 12.51
CA LYS A 401 6.43 -40.94 13.62
C LYS A 401 7.88 -40.73 13.21
N THR A 402 8.12 -39.67 12.44
CA THR A 402 9.45 -39.27 11.97
C THR A 402 9.43 -37.76 11.83
N ILE A 403 10.38 -37.10 12.49
CA ILE A 403 10.48 -35.64 12.45
C ILE A 403 11.09 -35.23 11.10
N PHE A 404 10.46 -34.30 10.40
CA PHE A 404 10.97 -33.65 9.22
C PHE A 404 11.23 -32.17 9.51
N THR A 405 12.29 -31.64 8.91
CA THR A 405 12.55 -30.21 8.78
C THR A 405 12.73 -29.88 7.31
N PHE A 406 12.28 -28.69 6.89
CA PHE A 406 12.35 -28.29 5.49
C PHE A 406 13.34 -27.15 5.29
N THR A 407 14.19 -27.25 4.27
CA THR A 407 15.13 -26.19 3.93
C THR A 407 14.35 -24.97 3.40
N PRO A 408 14.75 -23.73 3.71
CA PRO A 408 14.18 -22.54 3.09
C PRO A 408 14.12 -22.69 1.56
N GLN A 409 12.99 -22.31 0.98
CA GLN A 409 12.72 -22.60 -0.43
C GLN A 409 13.75 -21.96 -1.37
N PHE A 410 14.32 -20.83 -0.97
CA PHE A 410 15.32 -20.10 -1.73
C PHE A 410 16.65 -20.84 -1.97
N ILE A 411 16.90 -21.95 -1.29
CA ILE A 411 18.13 -22.77 -1.42
C ILE A 411 17.99 -23.80 -2.56
N ASP A 412 16.77 -24.07 -3.04
CA ASP A 412 16.53 -25.07 -4.09
C ASP A 412 17.00 -24.59 -5.47
N GLN A 413 18.27 -24.85 -5.79
CA GLN A 413 18.92 -24.54 -7.07
C GLN A 413 18.18 -25.11 -8.30
N GLN A 414 17.30 -26.12 -8.13
CA GLN A 414 16.51 -26.69 -9.23
C GLN A 414 15.22 -25.89 -9.53
N GLN A 415 14.91 -24.88 -8.73
CA GLN A 415 13.78 -23.95 -8.91
C GLN A 415 14.23 -22.48 -8.92
N PHE A 416 15.27 -22.17 -8.15
CA PHE A 416 15.80 -20.82 -7.95
C PHE A 416 17.25 -20.78 -8.43
N TYR A 417 17.46 -20.46 -9.72
CA TYR A 417 18.77 -20.23 -10.34
C TYR A 417 19.62 -19.15 -9.62
N LEU A 418 18.94 -18.42 -8.75
CA LEU A 418 19.41 -17.30 -7.95
C LEU A 418 20.05 -17.74 -6.62
N ALA A 419 19.91 -19.02 -6.27
CA ALA A 419 20.67 -19.73 -5.23
C ALA A 419 22.10 -20.11 -5.67
N LEU A 420 22.56 -19.55 -6.80
CA LEU A 420 23.92 -19.69 -7.31
C LEU A 420 24.84 -18.51 -6.90
N ASP A 421 24.30 -17.41 -6.38
CA ASP A 421 25.08 -16.30 -5.80
C ASP A 421 25.15 -16.43 -4.27
N ASN A 422 26.34 -16.75 -3.76
CA ASN A 422 26.62 -16.89 -2.34
C ASN A 422 26.20 -15.69 -1.49
N LYS A 423 26.28 -14.46 -2.01
CA LYS A 423 25.87 -13.26 -1.27
C LYS A 423 24.37 -13.15 -1.17
N MET A 424 23.64 -13.79 -2.09
CA MET A 424 22.19 -13.73 -2.09
C MET A 424 21.51 -14.70 -1.18
N ILE A 425 21.94 -15.96 -1.23
CA ILE A 425 21.48 -17.02 -0.31
C ILE A 425 21.47 -16.45 1.12
N VAL A 426 22.46 -15.59 1.37
CA VAL A 426 22.72 -14.84 2.57
C VAL A 426 21.87 -13.54 2.78
N GLU A 427 21.43 -12.76 1.77
CA GLU A 427 20.38 -11.69 1.97
C GLU A 427 19.00 -12.26 2.21
N MET A 428 18.71 -13.39 1.57
CA MET A 428 17.46 -14.08 1.74
C MET A 428 17.37 -14.62 3.14
N LEU A 429 18.46 -15.23 3.63
CA LEU A 429 18.62 -15.54 5.04
C LEU A 429 18.41 -14.30 5.94
N ARG A 430 18.93 -13.10 5.61
CA ARG A 430 18.59 -11.86 6.36
C ARG A 430 17.09 -11.57 6.37
N THR A 431 16.48 -11.63 5.20
CA THR A 431 15.11 -11.18 4.94
C THR A 431 14.13 -12.12 5.64
N ASP A 432 14.34 -13.42 5.49
CA ASP A 432 13.64 -14.51 6.16
C ASP A 432 13.80 -14.42 7.68
N LEU A 433 15.02 -14.22 8.20
CA LEU A 433 15.24 -14.04 9.65
C LEU A 433 14.51 -12.81 10.20
N SER A 434 14.63 -11.65 9.54
CA SER A 434 13.95 -10.42 9.94
C SER A 434 12.42 -10.56 9.88
N TYR A 435 11.91 -11.29 8.89
CA TYR A 435 10.50 -11.63 8.78
C TYR A 435 10.05 -12.57 9.90
N LEU A 436 10.80 -13.62 10.23
CA LEU A 436 10.51 -14.52 11.34
C LEU A 436 10.50 -13.78 12.69
N CYS A 437 11.54 -12.99 12.99
CA CYS A 437 11.61 -12.21 14.24
C CYS A 437 10.37 -11.30 14.43
N SER A 438 9.86 -10.70 13.36
CA SER A 438 8.75 -9.76 13.42
C SER A 438 7.36 -10.41 13.29
N ARG A 439 7.23 -11.51 12.54
CA ARG A 439 5.95 -12.11 12.10
C ARG A 439 5.66 -13.51 12.64
N TRP A 440 6.58 -14.16 13.36
CA TRP A 440 6.25 -15.42 14.03
C TRP A 440 5.18 -15.18 15.11
N ARG A 441 4.13 -16.01 15.09
CA ARG A 441 2.99 -15.93 16.04
C ARG A 441 2.56 -17.28 16.61
N MET A 442 3.14 -18.37 16.10
CA MET A 442 2.86 -19.75 16.49
C MET A 442 3.56 -20.12 17.81
N THR A 443 3.15 -21.21 18.44
CA THR A 443 3.83 -21.81 19.58
C THR A 443 5.19 -22.40 19.22
N GLY A 444 6.19 -22.24 20.09
CA GLY A 444 7.57 -22.69 19.86
C GLY A 444 8.44 -21.64 19.18
N GLN A 445 9.75 -21.91 19.10
CA GLN A 445 10.72 -21.04 18.41
C GLN A 445 10.81 -21.45 16.92
N PRO A 446 10.86 -20.50 15.97
CA PRO A 446 11.10 -20.83 14.57
C PRO A 446 12.53 -21.32 14.37
N THR A 447 12.70 -22.40 13.60
CA THR A 447 14.00 -22.98 13.27
C THR A 447 14.20 -22.99 11.75
N ILE A 448 15.13 -22.17 11.25
CA ILE A 448 15.62 -22.30 9.88
C ILE A 448 16.66 -23.42 9.83
N THR A 449 16.47 -24.41 8.94
CA THR A 449 17.49 -25.43 8.64
C THR A 449 18.23 -25.08 7.35
N PHE A 450 19.49 -24.69 7.48
CA PHE A 450 20.33 -24.12 6.42
C PHE A 450 21.49 -25.05 6.05
N PRO A 451 21.37 -25.88 5.00
CA PRO A 451 22.45 -26.76 4.56
C PRO A 451 23.51 -25.99 3.76
N ILE A 452 24.78 -26.16 4.14
CA ILE A 452 25.95 -25.73 3.38
C ILE A 452 26.31 -26.80 2.37
N SER A 453 26.28 -26.45 1.08
CA SER A 453 26.60 -27.36 -0.03
C SER A 453 28.03 -27.18 -0.57
N HIS A 454 28.48 -28.12 -1.40
CA HIS A 454 29.80 -28.01 -2.05
C HIS A 454 29.92 -26.79 -2.97
N THR A 455 28.82 -26.30 -3.55
CA THR A 455 28.82 -25.08 -4.37
C THR A 455 29.08 -23.83 -3.54
N MET A 456 28.62 -23.79 -2.29
CA MET A 456 28.83 -22.66 -1.36
C MET A 456 30.29 -22.48 -0.92
N LEU A 457 31.08 -23.56 -0.82
CA LEU A 457 32.46 -23.54 -0.31
C LEU A 457 33.54 -23.79 -1.38
N GLY A 458 33.21 -23.55 -2.65
CA GLY A 458 34.04 -23.84 -3.83
C GLY A 458 35.48 -23.27 -3.82
N LYS A 459 36.26 -23.57 -4.86
CA LYS A 459 37.72 -23.29 -4.88
C LYS A 459 38.11 -21.81 -4.77
N ASP A 460 37.23 -20.89 -5.16
CA ASP A 460 37.47 -19.45 -5.02
C ASP A 460 37.52 -18.99 -3.55
N SER A 461 38.48 -18.13 -3.25
CA SER A 461 38.68 -17.54 -1.93
C SER A 461 37.66 -16.44 -1.59
N ALA A 462 37.18 -15.66 -2.56
CA ALA A 462 36.25 -14.58 -2.29
C ALA A 462 34.86 -15.11 -1.94
N SER A 463 34.30 -15.97 -2.79
CA SER A 463 32.99 -16.59 -2.63
C SER A 463 32.87 -17.40 -1.33
N ARG A 464 33.95 -18.08 -0.93
CA ARG A 464 34.03 -18.80 0.36
C ARG A 464 34.05 -17.84 1.56
N ASN A 465 34.71 -16.70 1.44
CA ASN A 465 34.77 -15.70 2.51
C ASN A 465 33.42 -15.04 2.79
N ASP A 466 32.55 -14.82 1.79
CA ASP A 466 31.24 -14.22 2.00
C ASP A 466 30.33 -15.10 2.89
N ILE A 467 30.26 -16.41 2.63
CA ILE A 467 29.48 -17.34 3.47
C ILE A 467 30.16 -17.59 4.82
N LEU A 468 31.48 -17.72 4.90
CA LEU A 468 32.16 -17.83 6.21
C LEU A 468 32.02 -16.56 7.06
N ALA A 469 31.98 -15.37 6.44
CA ALA A 469 31.70 -14.12 7.12
C ALA A 469 30.22 -13.99 7.51
N ALA A 470 29.30 -14.57 6.74
CA ALA A 470 27.89 -14.70 7.12
C ALA A 470 27.76 -15.59 8.36
N LEU A 471 28.24 -16.83 8.32
CA LEU A 471 28.13 -17.80 9.42
C LEU A 471 28.77 -17.27 10.72
N ARG A 472 29.95 -16.63 10.65
CA ARG A 472 30.56 -15.95 11.81
C ARG A 472 29.70 -14.80 12.32
N LYS A 473 29.22 -13.93 11.44
CA LYS A 473 28.25 -12.90 11.83
C LYS A 473 26.85 -13.45 12.12
N MET A 474 26.59 -14.75 12.07
CA MET A 474 25.39 -15.37 12.64
C MET A 474 25.65 -15.89 14.05
N GLN A 475 26.91 -16.20 14.39
CA GLN A 475 27.37 -16.27 15.77
C GLN A 475 27.37 -14.85 16.42
N ASP A 476 27.64 -13.77 15.64
CA ASP A 476 27.61 -12.37 16.12
C ASP A 476 26.28 -11.60 15.89
N GLY A 477 25.36 -12.09 15.04
CA GLY A 477 23.96 -11.60 14.90
C GLY A 477 23.49 -10.74 13.69
N TYR A 478 24.19 -10.61 12.53
CA TYR A 478 23.77 -9.72 11.41
C TYR A 478 24.40 -9.99 10.00
N PHE A 479 23.65 -10.38 8.92
CA PHE A 479 24.20 -10.44 7.53
C PHE A 479 23.17 -10.49 6.35
N GLY A 480 23.49 -9.94 5.14
CA GLY A 480 22.83 -10.19 3.80
C GLY A 480 23.32 -9.39 2.53
N GLY A 481 23.19 -9.89 1.25
CA GLY A 481 23.10 -9.09 -0.04
C GLY A 481 23.15 -9.67 -1.54
N ALA A 482 22.01 -9.76 -2.29
CA ALA A 482 21.75 -9.69 -3.81
C ALA A 482 21.95 -10.86 -4.89
N ARG A 483 21.09 -10.99 -5.97
CA ARG A 483 20.68 -12.18 -6.87
C ARG A 483 21.18 -12.26 -8.39
N GLY A 484 21.48 -13.45 -8.99
CA GLY A 484 21.61 -13.81 -10.48
C GLY A 484 21.97 -15.32 -10.77
N PRO A 485 22.19 -15.96 -12.00
CA PRO A 485 21.82 -15.83 -13.48
C PRO A 485 21.39 -17.15 -14.30
N ASP A 486 20.83 -17.18 -15.56
CA ASP A 486 20.58 -18.50 -16.31
C ASP A 486 20.30 -18.65 -17.88
N TRP A 487 20.53 -19.87 -18.52
CA TRP A 487 20.35 -20.38 -19.96
C TRP A 487 21.35 -21.41 -20.73
N ASP A 488 22.61 -21.17 -21.26
CA ASP A 488 23.50 -21.94 -22.25
C ASP A 488 24.82 -21.26 -22.99
N THR A 489 24.99 -20.86 -24.31
CA THR A 489 26.03 -20.07 -25.19
C THR A 489 27.13 -20.50 -26.29
N LYS A 490 27.37 -21.75 -26.76
CA LYS A 490 28.12 -22.21 -28.01
C LYS A 490 29.57 -21.77 -28.42
N LEU A 491 30.39 -21.03 -27.66
CA LEU A 491 31.74 -20.58 -28.11
C LEU A 491 32.92 -21.59 -28.03
N TYR A 492 32.68 -22.89 -27.84
CA TYR A 492 33.71 -23.94 -27.81
C TYR A 492 33.37 -25.09 -28.76
N GLU A 493 34.40 -25.64 -29.45
CA GLU A 493 34.22 -26.57 -30.57
C GLU A 493 33.76 -27.99 -30.18
N GLU A 494 33.87 -28.36 -28.90
CA GLU A 494 33.18 -29.52 -28.32
C GLU A 494 32.21 -29.06 -27.23
N GLY A 495 30.93 -29.47 -27.33
CA GLY A 495 29.92 -29.18 -26.29
C GLY A 495 29.31 -27.77 -26.29
N GLY A 496 28.99 -27.20 -27.45
CA GLY A 496 28.43 -25.84 -27.52
C GLY A 496 27.07 -25.65 -26.83
N ALA A 497 26.95 -24.61 -26.00
CA ALA A 497 25.83 -24.27 -25.09
C ALA A 497 24.64 -23.36 -25.65
N THR A 498 23.42 -23.24 -25.09
CA THR A 498 22.29 -22.32 -25.53
C THR A 498 22.34 -20.76 -25.25
N VAL A 499 22.03 -20.15 -24.05
CA VAL A 499 22.38 -18.69 -23.73
C VAL A 499 23.17 -18.24 -22.44
N ARG A 500 22.92 -18.59 -21.15
CA ARG A 500 23.88 -18.58 -19.96
C ARG A 500 25.37 -18.69 -20.22
N VAL A 501 26.00 -19.86 -20.12
CA VAL A 501 27.40 -20.14 -19.73
C VAL A 501 28.37 -19.06 -20.19
N LEU A 502 28.40 -18.58 -21.43
CA LEU A 502 29.26 -17.44 -21.78
C LEU A 502 28.66 -16.04 -21.51
N LEU A 503 27.35 -15.81 -21.57
CA LEU A 503 26.73 -14.64 -20.90
C LEU A 503 26.82 -14.69 -19.36
N THR A 504 27.09 -15.83 -18.74
CA THR A 504 27.09 -16.06 -17.28
C THR A 504 28.51 -16.12 -16.72
N GLU A 505 29.45 -16.61 -17.51
CA GLU A 505 30.88 -16.38 -17.39
C GLU A 505 31.19 -14.91 -17.69
N LEU A 506 30.54 -14.29 -18.70
CA LEU A 506 30.59 -12.84 -18.89
C LEU A 506 29.92 -12.12 -17.72
N TYR A 507 28.73 -12.53 -17.25
CA TYR A 507 28.12 -11.97 -16.04
C TYR A 507 29.04 -12.11 -14.80
N GLY A 508 29.77 -13.22 -14.69
CA GLY A 508 30.78 -13.47 -13.67
C GLY A 508 31.95 -12.49 -13.78
N LYS A 509 32.64 -12.48 -14.92
CA LYS A 509 33.79 -11.58 -15.21
C LYS A 509 33.40 -10.08 -15.13
N VAL A 510 32.22 -9.73 -15.62
CA VAL A 510 31.62 -8.38 -15.53
C VAL A 510 31.21 -8.06 -14.09
N GLY A 511 30.81 -9.06 -13.31
CA GLY A 511 30.56 -8.99 -11.86
C GLY A 511 31.83 -8.81 -11.03
N GLU A 512 32.93 -9.47 -11.39
CA GLU A 512 34.26 -9.31 -10.79
C GLU A 512 34.76 -7.86 -10.95
N ILE A 513 34.67 -7.30 -12.16
CA ILE A 513 34.96 -5.87 -12.43
C ILE A 513 33.82 -4.91 -12.03
N ARG A 514 32.68 -5.44 -11.56
CA ARG A 514 31.49 -4.71 -11.05
C ARG A 514 30.87 -3.69 -12.03
N HIS A 515 30.76 -4.04 -13.31
CA HIS A 515 30.28 -3.12 -14.35
C HIS A 515 28.75 -3.20 -14.55
N TRP A 516 27.99 -2.55 -13.67
CA TRP A 516 26.55 -2.82 -13.47
C TRP A 516 25.62 -2.66 -14.69
N GLY A 517 25.95 -1.81 -15.67
CA GLY A 517 25.15 -1.64 -16.89
C GLY A 517 25.15 -2.89 -17.77
N LEU A 518 26.32 -3.52 -17.91
CA LEU A 518 26.46 -4.82 -18.57
C LEU A 518 25.79 -5.92 -17.75
N ILE A 519 25.94 -5.91 -16.41
CA ILE A 519 25.25 -6.86 -15.49
C ILE A 519 23.74 -6.82 -15.71
N ARG A 520 23.15 -5.63 -15.87
CA ARG A 520 21.73 -5.46 -16.22
C ARG A 520 21.46 -5.93 -17.65
N TYR A 521 22.10 -5.37 -18.67
CA TYR A 521 21.89 -5.75 -20.08
C TYR A 521 21.90 -7.28 -20.30
N ILE A 522 22.91 -7.95 -19.75
CA ILE A 522 23.05 -9.41 -19.74
C ILE A 522 21.88 -10.11 -19.04
N SER A 523 21.40 -9.58 -17.92
CA SER A 523 20.28 -10.14 -17.16
C SER A 523 18.95 -10.14 -17.92
N GLY A 524 18.76 -9.20 -18.86
CA GLY A 524 17.55 -9.11 -19.68
C GLY A 524 17.55 -10.13 -20.81
N ILE A 525 18.69 -10.29 -21.49
CA ILE A 525 18.88 -11.34 -22.50
C ILE A 525 18.64 -12.73 -21.90
N LEU A 526 19.06 -12.94 -20.65
CA LEU A 526 18.87 -14.18 -19.90
C LEU A 526 17.46 -14.35 -19.30
N ARG A 527 16.55 -13.36 -19.48
CA ARG A 527 15.19 -13.32 -18.86
C ARG A 527 15.17 -13.75 -17.39
N LYS A 528 16.13 -13.22 -16.64
CA LYS A 528 16.27 -13.44 -15.20
C LYS A 528 14.99 -13.06 -14.47
N LYS A 529 14.32 -14.02 -13.81
CA LYS A 529 13.20 -13.71 -12.93
C LYS A 529 13.65 -12.86 -11.74
N VAL A 530 13.25 -11.59 -11.68
CA VAL A 530 13.45 -10.79 -10.46
C VAL A 530 12.58 -11.39 -9.36
N GLU A 531 13.19 -11.83 -8.26
CA GLU A 531 12.44 -12.52 -7.22
C GLU A 531 11.55 -11.58 -6.42
N ALA A 532 10.45 -12.13 -5.89
CA ALA A 532 9.44 -11.41 -5.15
C ALA A 532 8.89 -10.22 -5.95
N LEU A 533 8.86 -10.31 -7.28
CA LEU A 533 8.30 -9.27 -8.16
C LEU A 533 6.77 -9.29 -8.13
N ASP A 534 6.16 -10.48 -8.14
CA ASP A 534 4.72 -10.68 -7.94
C ASP A 534 4.31 -10.47 -6.48
N GLU A 535 5.16 -10.85 -5.52
CA GLU A 535 5.01 -10.45 -4.11
C GLU A 535 5.12 -8.92 -3.94
N ALA A 536 6.11 -8.24 -4.54
CA ALA A 536 6.28 -6.78 -4.48
C ALA A 536 5.16 -6.02 -5.20
N CYS A 537 4.64 -6.58 -6.30
CA CYS A 537 3.44 -6.08 -6.97
C CYS A 537 2.22 -6.22 -6.05
N THR A 538 2.07 -7.38 -5.40
CA THR A 538 0.99 -7.63 -4.41
C THR A 538 1.13 -6.73 -3.19
N ASP A 539 2.34 -6.53 -2.65
CA ASP A 539 2.65 -5.56 -1.59
C ASP A 539 2.16 -4.17 -2.00
N LEU A 540 2.67 -3.61 -3.09
CA LEU A 540 2.35 -2.25 -3.52
C LEU A 540 0.85 -2.06 -3.81
N LEU A 541 0.21 -3.02 -4.46
CA LEU A 541 -1.23 -3.01 -4.70
C LEU A 541 -2.03 -3.19 -3.40
N SER A 542 -1.53 -3.92 -2.41
CA SER A 542 -2.16 -4.03 -1.08
C SER A 542 -2.06 -2.73 -0.27
N TYR A 543 -0.98 -1.97 -0.44
CA TYR A 543 -0.86 -0.56 -0.02
C TYR A 543 -1.64 0.42 -0.92
N GLN A 544 -2.57 -0.12 -1.72
CA GLN A 544 -3.51 0.59 -2.60
C GLN A 544 -2.80 1.54 -3.58
N LYS A 545 -1.59 1.17 -4.01
CA LYS A 545 -0.83 1.88 -5.03
C LYS A 545 -1.07 1.22 -6.38
N HIS A 546 -1.76 1.91 -7.27
CA HIS A 546 -1.78 1.54 -8.69
C HIS A 546 -0.37 1.69 -9.27
N LEU A 547 0.03 0.78 -10.13
CA LEU A 547 1.36 0.81 -10.75
C LEU A 547 1.23 1.09 -12.24
N THR A 548 2.15 1.86 -12.80
CA THR A 548 2.35 1.88 -14.25
C THR A 548 3.80 1.72 -14.63
N VAL A 549 3.98 1.08 -15.78
CA VAL A 549 5.28 0.75 -16.38
C VAL A 549 5.29 1.24 -17.82
N GLY A 550 6.47 1.49 -18.37
CA GLY A 550 6.64 2.29 -19.60
C GLY A 550 6.52 3.80 -19.36
N LEU A 551 6.72 4.57 -20.43
CA LEU A 551 6.61 6.04 -20.43
C LEU A 551 5.28 6.51 -21.03
N PRO A 552 4.68 7.62 -20.55
CA PRO A 552 3.48 8.17 -21.16
C PRO A 552 3.75 8.76 -22.56
N PRO A 553 2.70 8.92 -23.40
CA PRO A 553 1.30 8.54 -23.18
C PRO A 553 1.03 7.06 -23.47
N GLU A 554 -0.20 6.60 -23.17
CA GLU A 554 -0.74 5.35 -23.69
C GLU A 554 -0.67 5.33 -25.24
N PRO A 555 -0.39 4.19 -25.90
CA PRO A 555 -0.36 2.82 -25.37
C PRO A 555 1.00 2.35 -24.84
N ARG A 556 2.01 3.22 -24.74
CA ARG A 556 3.37 2.89 -24.26
C ARG A 556 3.35 2.62 -22.75
N GLU A 557 2.69 3.51 -21.99
CA GLU A 557 2.38 3.26 -20.59
C GLU A 557 1.32 2.15 -20.45
N LYS A 558 1.58 1.18 -19.55
CA LYS A 558 0.62 0.13 -19.16
C LYS A 558 0.22 0.29 -17.70
N THR A 559 -1.05 0.05 -17.38
CA THR A 559 -1.58 0.13 -16.01
C THR A 559 -1.78 -1.25 -15.40
N ILE A 560 -1.25 -1.45 -14.20
CA ILE A 560 -1.45 -2.65 -13.37
C ILE A 560 -2.42 -2.26 -12.24
N SER A 561 -3.63 -2.82 -12.27
CA SER A 561 -4.74 -2.48 -11.36
C SER A 561 -5.10 -3.58 -10.36
N ALA A 562 -4.60 -4.80 -10.55
CA ALA A 562 -4.83 -5.96 -9.69
C ALA A 562 -3.58 -6.86 -9.65
N PRO A 563 -3.38 -7.70 -8.61
CA PRO A 563 -2.21 -8.57 -8.52
C PRO A 563 -2.14 -9.56 -9.68
N LEU A 564 -1.10 -9.45 -10.50
CA LEU A 564 -0.86 -10.32 -11.65
C LEU A 564 0.11 -11.45 -11.27
N PRO A 565 -0.11 -12.69 -11.75
CA PRO A 565 0.90 -13.75 -11.67
C PRO A 565 2.21 -13.31 -12.34
N TYR A 566 3.34 -13.77 -11.80
CA TYR A 566 4.70 -13.44 -12.25
C TYR A 566 4.83 -13.29 -13.78
N GLU A 567 4.37 -14.28 -14.54
CA GLU A 567 4.60 -14.36 -16.00
C GLU A 567 3.80 -13.32 -16.78
N ALA A 568 2.55 -13.06 -16.39
CA ALA A 568 1.73 -11.99 -16.97
C ALA A 568 2.28 -10.60 -16.61
N LEU A 569 2.86 -10.45 -15.40
CA LEU A 569 3.48 -9.22 -14.96
C LEU A 569 4.78 -8.93 -15.74
N THR A 570 5.66 -9.92 -15.93
CA THR A 570 6.88 -9.74 -16.74
C THR A 570 6.54 -9.42 -18.20
N GLN A 571 5.56 -10.10 -18.80
CA GLN A 571 5.14 -9.81 -20.18
C GLN A 571 4.66 -8.36 -20.32
N LEU A 572 3.82 -7.87 -19.39
CA LEU A 572 3.31 -6.49 -19.40
C LEU A 572 4.45 -5.46 -19.27
N ILE A 573 5.50 -5.75 -18.50
CA ILE A 573 6.69 -4.90 -18.38
C ILE A 573 7.54 -4.92 -19.66
N ASP A 574 7.78 -6.09 -20.26
CA ASP A 574 8.50 -6.21 -21.54
C ASP A 574 7.77 -5.44 -22.67
N GLU A 575 6.44 -5.56 -22.75
CA GLU A 575 5.60 -4.81 -23.71
C GLU A 575 5.64 -3.29 -23.47
N ALA A 576 5.71 -2.84 -22.22
CA ALA A 576 5.79 -1.43 -21.84
C ALA A 576 7.19 -0.82 -22.04
N SER A 577 8.22 -1.66 -22.13
CA SER A 577 9.63 -1.26 -22.31
C SER A 577 10.06 -1.20 -23.77
N GLU A 578 9.11 -1.36 -24.71
CA GLU A 578 9.32 -1.33 -26.18
C GLU A 578 10.41 -2.29 -26.69
N GLY A 579 10.70 -3.35 -25.92
CA GLY A 579 11.76 -4.32 -26.22
C GLY A 579 13.15 -3.98 -25.66
N ASP A 580 13.35 -2.84 -24.97
CA ASP A 580 14.59 -2.61 -24.23
C ASP A 580 14.62 -3.51 -22.97
N MET A 581 15.33 -4.63 -23.10
CA MET A 581 15.46 -5.62 -22.03
C MET A 581 16.13 -5.05 -20.78
N SER A 582 16.95 -4.01 -20.91
CA SER A 582 17.66 -3.34 -19.82
C SER A 582 16.71 -2.49 -18.98
N ILE A 583 15.81 -1.75 -19.63
CA ILE A 583 14.76 -0.94 -18.99
C ILE A 583 13.70 -1.84 -18.34
N SER A 584 13.38 -3.00 -18.93
CA SER A 584 12.49 -3.99 -18.31
C SER A 584 13.01 -4.47 -16.94
N ILE A 585 14.29 -4.83 -16.82
CA ILE A 585 14.87 -5.25 -15.53
C ILE A 585 14.94 -4.08 -14.57
N LEU A 586 15.34 -2.89 -15.03
CA LEU A 586 15.41 -1.72 -14.16
C LEU A 586 14.02 -1.38 -13.58
N THR A 587 12.97 -1.54 -14.38
CA THR A 587 11.57 -1.43 -13.94
C THR A 587 11.26 -2.46 -12.85
N GLN A 588 11.67 -3.72 -13.03
CA GLN A 588 11.49 -4.80 -12.04
C GLN A 588 12.30 -4.57 -10.75
N GLU A 589 13.56 -4.14 -10.84
CA GLU A 589 14.40 -3.73 -9.70
C GLU A 589 13.73 -2.59 -8.91
N ILE A 590 13.31 -1.53 -9.60
CA ILE A 590 12.67 -0.37 -8.97
C ILE A 590 11.33 -0.77 -8.33
N MET A 591 10.54 -1.67 -8.93
CA MET A 591 9.33 -2.23 -8.28
C MET A 591 9.65 -2.91 -6.95
N VAL A 592 10.68 -3.77 -6.89
CA VAL A 592 11.09 -4.42 -5.64
C VAL A 592 11.61 -3.41 -4.62
N TYR A 593 12.42 -2.42 -5.02
CA TYR A 593 12.89 -1.38 -4.10
C TYR A 593 11.74 -0.49 -3.59
N LEU A 594 10.74 -0.18 -4.42
CA LEU A 594 9.52 0.53 -4.01
C LEU A 594 8.73 -0.28 -2.98
N ALA A 595 8.55 -1.59 -3.17
CA ALA A 595 7.88 -2.46 -2.20
C ALA A 595 8.66 -2.58 -0.87
N MET A 596 9.99 -2.68 -0.94
CA MET A 596 10.86 -2.62 0.25
C MET A 596 10.66 -1.31 1.03
N TYR A 597 10.58 -0.17 0.34
CA TYR A 597 10.34 1.12 0.99
C TYR A 597 8.90 1.24 1.50
N MET A 598 7.90 0.68 0.82
CA MET A 598 6.52 0.67 1.32
C MET A 598 6.42 -0.11 2.64
N ARG A 599 7.10 -1.26 2.74
CA ARG A 599 7.15 -2.09 3.96
C ARG A 599 7.98 -1.52 5.10
N THR A 600 8.85 -0.54 4.87
CA THR A 600 9.79 -0.02 5.89
C THR A 600 9.58 1.46 6.24
N GLN A 601 9.13 2.27 5.28
CA GLN A 601 8.90 3.72 5.41
C GLN A 601 7.68 4.16 4.57
N PRO A 602 6.45 3.67 4.86
CA PRO A 602 5.26 3.95 4.05
C PRO A 602 4.92 5.45 3.93
N VAL A 603 5.36 6.27 4.89
CA VAL A 603 5.22 7.73 4.90
C VAL A 603 5.83 8.40 3.64
N LEU A 604 6.84 7.79 3.01
CA LEU A 604 7.42 8.26 1.74
C LEU A 604 6.41 8.28 0.57
N PHE A 605 5.27 7.59 0.72
CA PHE A 605 4.22 7.41 -0.28
C PHE A 605 2.86 7.98 0.17
N ALA A 606 2.86 8.91 1.14
CA ALA A 606 1.67 9.68 1.49
C ALA A 606 1.13 10.44 0.27
N GLU A 607 -0.21 10.48 0.13
CA GLU A 607 -0.98 11.08 -0.99
C GLU A 607 -0.67 10.58 -2.42
N MET A 608 0.37 9.77 -2.64
CA MET A 608 0.70 9.21 -3.96
C MET A 608 -0.10 7.92 -4.18
N PHE A 609 -1.11 7.90 -5.06
CA PHE A 609 -1.93 6.70 -5.33
C PHE A 609 -1.49 5.92 -6.58
N ARG A 610 -0.80 6.55 -7.56
CA ARG A 610 -0.25 5.86 -8.75
C ARG A 610 1.26 6.04 -8.88
N LEU A 611 2.01 4.95 -8.77
CA LEU A 611 3.47 4.93 -8.95
C LEU A 611 3.81 4.70 -10.43
N ARG A 612 4.23 5.75 -11.13
CA ARG A 612 4.57 5.73 -12.57
C ARG A 612 6.06 5.42 -12.74
N ILE A 613 6.41 4.13 -12.77
CA ILE A 613 7.79 3.64 -12.62
C ILE A 613 8.71 4.12 -13.76
N GLY A 614 8.20 4.23 -14.99
CA GLY A 614 8.96 4.81 -16.10
C GLY A 614 9.34 6.29 -15.88
N LEU A 615 8.44 7.10 -15.31
CA LEU A 615 8.75 8.49 -14.95
C LEU A 615 9.76 8.57 -13.79
N ILE A 616 9.68 7.64 -12.82
CA ILE A 616 10.68 7.54 -11.74
C ILE A 616 12.08 7.27 -12.33
N ILE A 617 12.20 6.33 -13.27
CA ILE A 617 13.47 6.04 -13.96
C ILE A 617 13.97 7.25 -14.77
N GLN A 618 13.10 7.91 -15.53
CA GLN A 618 13.44 9.13 -16.29
C GLN A 618 13.95 10.25 -15.38
N VAL A 619 13.32 10.44 -14.23
CA VAL A 619 13.78 11.38 -13.20
C VAL A 619 15.15 10.97 -12.65
N MET A 620 15.34 9.70 -12.28
CA MET A 620 16.64 9.21 -11.79
C MET A 620 17.78 9.45 -12.79
N ALA A 621 17.55 9.24 -14.09
CA ALA A 621 18.53 9.55 -15.14
C ALA A 621 18.81 11.07 -15.23
N THR A 622 17.75 11.90 -15.22
CA THR A 622 17.86 13.36 -15.30
C THR A 622 18.59 13.97 -14.10
N GLU A 623 18.35 13.42 -12.90
CA GLU A 623 19.04 13.79 -11.66
C GLU A 623 20.53 13.47 -11.72
N LEU A 624 20.89 12.29 -12.27
CA LEU A 624 22.28 11.89 -12.45
C LEU A 624 22.99 12.75 -13.51
N ALA A 625 22.28 13.13 -14.59
CA ALA A 625 22.77 14.04 -15.63
C ALA A 625 23.15 15.41 -15.05
N HIS A 626 22.25 16.00 -14.27
CA HIS A 626 22.46 17.30 -13.65
C HIS A 626 23.60 17.25 -12.63
N SER A 627 23.61 16.22 -11.76
CA SER A 627 24.58 16.11 -10.67
C SER A 627 26.01 15.87 -11.18
N LEU A 628 26.17 15.05 -12.23
CA LEU A 628 27.48 14.79 -12.86
C LEU A 628 27.84 15.80 -13.98
N ARG A 629 26.92 16.69 -14.35
CA ARG A 629 27.04 17.65 -15.47
C ARG A 629 27.40 16.99 -16.81
N CYS A 630 26.88 15.78 -17.04
CA CYS A 630 27.12 15.00 -18.26
C CYS A 630 25.94 15.08 -19.24
N SER A 631 26.12 14.54 -20.45
CA SER A 631 25.02 14.40 -21.41
C SER A 631 23.91 13.47 -20.89
N ALA A 632 22.70 13.56 -21.46
CA ALA A 632 21.59 12.67 -21.09
C ALA A 632 21.88 11.20 -21.43
N GLU A 633 22.71 10.96 -22.44
CA GLU A 633 23.18 9.62 -22.85
C GLU A 633 24.17 9.07 -21.81
N GLU A 634 25.24 9.80 -21.48
CA GLU A 634 26.17 9.46 -20.38
C GLU A 634 25.45 9.29 -19.02
N ALA A 635 24.37 10.03 -18.80
CA ALA A 635 23.60 9.94 -17.56
C ALA A 635 22.72 8.69 -17.50
N THR A 636 22.16 8.29 -18.65
CA THR A 636 21.39 7.03 -18.76
C THR A 636 22.34 5.84 -18.62
N GLU A 637 23.50 5.88 -19.28
CA GLU A 637 24.58 4.91 -19.10
C GLU A 637 25.10 4.89 -17.65
N GLY A 638 25.31 6.07 -17.04
CA GLY A 638 25.74 6.20 -15.65
C GLY A 638 24.73 5.64 -14.65
N LEU A 639 23.42 5.85 -14.89
CA LEU A 639 22.33 5.27 -14.11
C LEU A 639 22.34 3.74 -14.22
N MET A 640 22.43 3.21 -15.46
CA MET A 640 22.52 1.78 -15.70
C MET A 640 23.75 1.15 -15.05
N ASN A 641 24.84 1.91 -14.92
CA ASN A 641 26.09 1.50 -14.25
C ASN A 641 26.12 1.73 -12.71
N LEU A 642 25.04 2.20 -12.07
CA LEU A 642 24.98 2.25 -10.60
C LEU A 642 24.77 0.86 -9.97
N SER A 643 25.46 0.58 -8.87
CA SER A 643 25.21 -0.64 -8.09
C SER A 643 23.79 -0.69 -7.51
N PRO A 644 23.22 -1.87 -7.22
CA PRO A 644 21.91 -2.00 -6.58
C PRO A 644 21.75 -1.16 -5.30
N SER A 645 22.79 -1.05 -4.47
CA SER A 645 22.78 -0.19 -3.29
C SER A 645 22.78 1.29 -3.62
N ALA A 646 23.56 1.73 -4.63
CA ALA A 646 23.54 3.12 -5.08
C ALA A 646 22.21 3.49 -5.76
N MET A 647 21.61 2.57 -6.51
CA MET A 647 20.28 2.70 -7.11
C MET A 647 19.21 2.86 -6.03
N LYS A 648 19.22 1.97 -5.03
CA LYS A 648 18.29 1.99 -3.90
C LYS A 648 18.44 3.26 -3.05
N ASN A 649 19.65 3.79 -2.89
CA ASN A 649 19.90 5.07 -2.20
C ASN A 649 19.44 6.27 -3.04
N LEU A 650 19.73 6.30 -4.35
CA LEU A 650 19.24 7.36 -5.26
C LEU A 650 17.71 7.44 -5.25
N LEU A 651 17.04 6.28 -5.28
CA LEU A 651 15.59 6.19 -5.15
C LEU A 651 15.11 6.72 -3.78
N HIS A 652 15.82 6.45 -2.68
CA HIS A 652 15.48 7.00 -1.36
C HIS A 652 15.60 8.51 -1.30
N HIS A 653 16.67 9.08 -1.87
CA HIS A 653 16.84 10.53 -1.89
C HIS A 653 15.76 11.23 -2.74
N ILE A 654 15.35 10.62 -3.85
CA ILE A 654 14.25 11.10 -4.69
C ILE A 654 12.89 11.00 -3.97
N LEU A 655 12.61 9.88 -3.31
CA LEU A 655 11.36 9.67 -2.56
C LEU A 655 11.29 10.53 -1.28
N SER A 656 12.38 10.72 -0.56
CA SER A 656 12.44 11.63 0.60
C SER A 656 12.48 13.11 0.18
N GLY A 657 12.94 13.40 -1.05
CA GLY A 657 13.06 14.75 -1.58
C GLY A 657 14.14 15.59 -0.86
N LYS A 658 15.11 14.94 -0.22
CA LYS A 658 16.31 15.56 0.37
C LYS A 658 17.32 15.94 -0.72
N GLU A 659 18.20 16.89 -0.42
CA GLU A 659 19.37 17.18 -1.27
C GLU A 659 20.51 16.17 -1.02
N PHE A 660 21.22 15.83 -2.09
CA PHE A 660 22.30 14.83 -2.09
C PHE A 660 23.36 15.22 -3.11
N GLY A 661 24.62 14.86 -2.84
CA GLY A 661 25.76 15.05 -3.72
C GLY A 661 26.09 13.76 -4.45
N VAL A 662 26.58 13.89 -5.69
CA VAL A 662 27.00 12.78 -6.54
C VAL A 662 28.37 13.12 -7.13
N GLU A 663 29.39 12.31 -6.82
CA GLU A 663 30.76 12.53 -7.28
C GLU A 663 31.30 11.30 -8.05
N ARG A 664 32.18 11.54 -9.03
CA ARG A 664 32.96 10.48 -9.71
C ARG A 664 34.24 10.22 -8.91
N SER A 665 34.31 9.10 -8.19
CA SER A 665 35.48 8.68 -7.40
C SER A 665 36.64 8.26 -8.32
N VAL A 666 37.54 9.21 -8.62
CA VAL A 666 38.80 8.92 -9.34
C VAL A 666 39.84 8.36 -8.37
N ARG A 667 40.08 7.05 -8.43
CA ARG A 667 41.27 6.42 -7.83
C ARG A 667 42.39 6.35 -8.88
N PRO A 668 43.59 6.91 -8.65
CA PRO A 668 44.63 7.01 -9.68
C PRO A 668 45.51 5.73 -9.78
N THR A 669 44.88 4.57 -9.99
CA THR A 669 45.54 3.31 -10.38
C THR A 669 44.55 2.47 -11.22
N ASP A 670 45.08 1.77 -12.24
CA ASP A 670 44.41 0.85 -13.16
C ASP A 670 43.37 1.46 -14.12
N SER A 671 43.77 1.60 -15.38
CA SER A 671 43.07 2.32 -16.46
C SER A 671 41.83 1.64 -17.06
N ASN A 672 41.36 0.53 -16.47
CA ASN A 672 40.34 -0.35 -17.05
C ASN A 672 39.05 -0.44 -16.22
N VAL A 673 38.85 0.45 -15.25
CA VAL A 673 37.67 0.45 -14.36
C VAL A 673 36.84 1.71 -14.56
N SER A 674 35.57 1.54 -14.93
CA SER A 674 34.60 2.64 -15.08
C SER A 674 34.45 3.43 -13.77
N PRO A 675 34.40 4.78 -13.80
CA PRO A 675 34.52 5.61 -12.61
C PRO A 675 33.37 5.37 -11.63
N ALA A 676 33.70 4.90 -10.42
CA ALA A 676 32.70 4.63 -9.39
C ALA A 676 31.97 5.91 -8.98
N ILE A 677 30.64 5.89 -9.06
CA ILE A 677 29.80 7.02 -8.65
C ILE A 677 29.49 6.87 -7.15
N SER A 678 29.90 7.84 -6.35
CA SER A 678 29.61 7.91 -4.91
C SER A 678 28.50 8.93 -4.64
N ILE A 679 27.47 8.50 -3.89
CA ILE A 679 26.34 9.33 -3.45
C ILE A 679 26.50 9.61 -1.96
N HIS A 680 26.43 10.89 -1.58
CA HIS A 680 26.59 11.35 -0.20
C HIS A 680 25.50 12.35 0.20
N GLU A 681 25.03 12.29 1.44
CA GLU A 681 24.10 13.28 1.98
C GLU A 681 24.84 14.61 2.19
N ILE A 682 24.33 15.70 1.60
CA ILE A 682 24.88 17.03 1.82
C ILE A 682 24.32 17.55 3.15
N GLY A 683 25.21 17.96 4.06
CA GLY A 683 24.82 18.53 5.36
C GLY A 683 23.87 19.72 5.20
N ALA A 684 22.96 19.91 6.15
CA ALA A 684 21.75 20.72 5.98
C ALA A 684 21.99 22.22 5.64
N VAL A 685 22.06 22.52 4.34
CA VAL A 685 22.02 23.89 3.77
C VAL A 685 20.72 24.08 2.94
N GLY A 686 19.64 23.42 3.37
CA GLY A 686 18.40 23.34 2.60
C GLY A 686 17.21 22.78 3.38
N ALA A 687 17.07 23.10 4.67
CA ALA A 687 15.96 22.62 5.49
C ALA A 687 14.59 23.11 4.96
N THR A 688 13.77 22.18 4.49
CA THR A 688 12.44 22.46 3.91
C THR A 688 11.39 22.73 4.98
N LYS A 689 10.38 23.54 4.65
CA LYS A 689 9.46 24.16 5.63
C LYS A 689 8.43 23.23 6.31
N THR A 690 8.51 21.91 6.11
CA THR A 690 7.51 20.94 6.59
C THR A 690 7.62 20.58 8.07
N GLU A 691 8.77 20.80 8.71
CA GLU A 691 9.02 20.42 10.13
C GLU A 691 8.75 21.54 11.15
N ARG A 692 7.89 22.53 10.82
CA ARG A 692 7.42 23.53 11.80
C ARG A 692 5.90 23.64 11.83
N THR A 693 5.28 22.67 12.50
CA THR A 693 3.97 22.75 13.18
C THR A 693 4.01 23.73 14.37
N GLY A 694 4.69 24.88 14.21
CA GLY A 694 5.06 25.78 15.30
C GLY A 694 5.42 27.16 14.78
N ILE A 695 4.42 27.91 14.34
CA ILE A 695 4.33 29.39 14.37
C ILE A 695 2.84 29.78 14.24
N MET A 696 2.12 29.69 15.36
CA MET A 696 0.90 30.50 15.56
C MET A 696 1.24 32.00 15.74
N GLN A 697 2.54 32.34 15.89
CA GLN A 697 3.06 33.68 16.08
C GLN A 697 2.77 34.68 14.95
N LEU A 698 2.36 34.23 13.75
CA LEU A 698 1.90 35.16 12.71
C LEU A 698 0.52 35.79 13.02
N LYS A 699 -0.19 35.32 14.06
CA LYS A 699 -1.41 35.97 14.59
C LYS A 699 -1.15 37.02 15.67
N SER A 700 0.05 37.07 16.27
CA SER A 700 0.39 38.10 17.28
C SER A 700 0.91 39.40 16.67
N GLU A 701 1.66 39.35 15.57
CA GLU A 701 2.34 40.55 15.02
C GLU A 701 1.43 41.48 14.19
N ILE A 702 0.18 41.08 13.94
CA ILE A 702 -0.85 41.91 13.27
C ILE A 702 -1.66 42.77 14.28
N LYS A 703 -1.30 42.75 15.58
CA LYS A 703 -1.93 43.58 16.62
C LYS A 703 -0.93 44.28 17.57
N GLN A 704 -0.12 45.19 17.04
CA GLN A 704 0.24 46.41 17.78
C GLN A 704 0.51 47.59 16.83
N VAL A 705 -0.03 48.76 17.17
CA VAL A 705 -0.11 49.95 16.30
C VAL A 705 0.68 51.09 16.92
N ARG A 706 1.59 51.70 16.14
CA ARG A 706 2.40 52.91 16.44
C ARG A 706 3.36 52.78 17.64
N PHE A 707 4.60 53.24 17.46
CA PHE A 707 5.02 54.52 18.04
C PHE A 707 6.24 55.12 17.29
N TYR A 708 6.56 56.37 17.61
CA TYR A 708 7.38 57.32 16.85
C TYR A 708 8.89 57.29 17.19
N LEU A 709 9.71 57.92 16.32
CA LEU A 709 11.16 58.21 16.44
C LEU A 709 12.09 56.95 16.46
N GLY A 710 13.38 57.04 16.18
CA GLY A 710 14.18 58.16 15.63
C GLY A 710 15.71 58.00 15.84
N ASP A 711 16.49 58.46 14.86
CA ASP A 711 17.90 58.92 14.94
C ASP A 711 19.14 58.00 15.19
N TYR A 712 20.22 58.43 14.52
CA TYR A 712 21.68 58.33 14.72
C TYR A 712 22.47 57.06 15.13
N LYS A 713 23.45 56.73 14.25
CA LYS A 713 24.90 56.44 14.49
C LYS A 713 25.36 55.66 15.74
N THR A 714 26.30 54.72 15.53
CA THR A 714 27.77 54.95 15.74
C THR A 714 28.61 53.76 15.23
N MET A 715 29.88 53.99 14.87
CA MET A 715 30.87 52.95 14.47
C MET A 715 31.93 52.73 15.55
N SER A 716 32.38 51.48 15.74
CA SER A 716 33.76 51.08 16.09
C SER A 716 33.82 49.55 16.37
N SER A 717 34.95 48.83 16.29
CA SER A 717 36.03 48.72 15.30
C SER A 717 37.15 47.85 15.88
N ASN A 718 37.69 46.87 15.14
CA ASN A 718 39.08 46.37 15.20
C ASN A 718 39.26 45.36 14.05
N LEU A 719 40.11 45.57 13.03
CA LEU A 719 41.59 45.51 12.96
C LEU A 719 42.17 44.09 13.19
N SER A 720 43.10 43.56 12.37
CA SER A 720 43.57 43.89 10.99
C SER A 720 44.65 42.89 10.49
N ILE A 721 45.16 43.07 9.25
CA ILE A 721 46.45 42.54 8.70
C ILE A 721 46.41 41.02 8.38
N THR A 722 46.74 40.52 7.18
CA THR A 722 47.90 40.80 6.28
C THR A 722 47.53 41.12 4.80
N THR A 723 48.52 41.17 3.90
CA THR A 723 48.48 42.01 2.66
C THR A 723 48.74 41.32 1.31
N LYS A 724 47.83 41.58 0.35
CA LYS A 724 48.01 41.76 -1.12
C LYS A 724 49.32 41.27 -1.81
N LYS A 725 49.19 40.37 -2.82
CA LYS A 725 49.25 40.74 -4.27
C LYS A 725 49.10 39.55 -5.27
N LYS A 726 48.40 39.85 -6.38
CA LYS A 726 48.46 39.27 -7.75
C LYS A 726 48.60 37.74 -7.94
N LYS A 727 47.56 37.14 -8.53
CA LYS A 727 47.66 36.47 -9.85
C LYS A 727 46.59 37.05 -10.79
N SER A 728 46.76 36.87 -12.10
CA SER A 728 45.99 37.56 -13.14
C SER A 728 44.87 36.71 -13.75
N LEU A 729 43.72 37.35 -13.95
CA LEU A 729 42.74 37.16 -15.02
C LEU A 729 42.84 35.85 -15.85
N MET A 730 41.96 34.90 -15.53
CA MET A 730 41.30 34.06 -16.54
C MET A 730 39.82 34.01 -16.18
N SER A 731 38.96 34.14 -17.19
CA SER A 731 37.50 34.17 -17.03
C SER A 731 36.95 32.76 -16.77
N SER A 732 36.29 32.57 -15.64
CA SER A 732 35.31 31.49 -15.46
C SER A 732 34.01 32.10 -14.93
N THR A 733 32.95 32.02 -15.72
CA THR A 733 31.65 32.58 -15.38
C THR A 733 30.97 31.66 -14.37
N SER A 734 31.01 32.04 -13.09
CA SER A 734 30.36 31.32 -12.00
C SER A 734 28.83 31.43 -12.14
N ARG A 735 28.23 30.48 -12.88
CA ARG A 735 26.77 30.27 -12.85
C ARG A 735 26.35 30.00 -11.41
N ASP A 736 25.36 30.76 -10.93
CA ASP A 736 24.92 30.69 -9.53
C ASP A 736 24.33 29.30 -9.23
N SER A 737 24.73 28.69 -8.13
CA SER A 737 24.44 27.27 -7.81
C SER A 737 22.97 26.99 -7.44
N ARG A 738 22.08 27.95 -7.70
CA ARG A 738 20.65 27.95 -7.33
C ARG A 738 19.72 27.94 -8.53
N GLN A 739 20.24 28.14 -9.74
CA GLN A 739 19.46 28.06 -10.98
C GLN A 739 19.13 26.59 -11.32
N GLY A 740 17.86 26.31 -11.63
CA GLY A 740 17.31 24.98 -11.92
C GLY A 740 16.68 24.26 -10.72
N GLN A 741 16.79 24.81 -9.49
CA GLN A 741 16.35 24.12 -8.26
C GLN A 741 14.84 23.88 -8.20
N TRP A 742 13.99 24.83 -8.62
CA TRP A 742 12.54 24.67 -8.54
C TRP A 742 11.97 23.93 -9.74
N GLN A 743 12.58 24.09 -10.92
CA GLN A 743 12.24 23.29 -12.09
C GLN A 743 12.50 21.79 -11.82
N ARG A 744 13.67 21.49 -11.23
CA ARG A 744 14.03 20.16 -10.72
C ARG A 744 12.98 19.64 -9.71
N ARG A 745 12.62 20.44 -8.71
CA ARG A 745 11.62 20.06 -7.70
C ARG A 745 10.25 19.73 -8.33
N ARG A 746 9.79 20.53 -9.31
CA ARG A 746 8.54 20.29 -10.03
C ARG A 746 8.59 19.04 -10.89
N ARG A 747 9.73 18.76 -11.54
CA ARG A 747 9.96 17.52 -12.29
C ARG A 747 9.87 16.29 -11.37
N LEU A 748 10.50 16.36 -10.19
CA LEU A 748 10.44 15.32 -9.15
C LEU A 748 9.00 15.08 -8.65
N ASP A 749 8.35 16.11 -8.11
CA ASP A 749 7.02 15.97 -7.50
C ASP A 749 5.95 15.60 -8.55
N GLY A 750 5.98 16.22 -9.73
CA GLY A 750 5.03 15.96 -10.80
C GLY A 750 5.19 14.58 -11.45
N ALA A 751 6.40 14.01 -11.48
CA ALA A 751 6.63 12.62 -11.93
C ALA A 751 6.11 11.60 -10.92
N LEU A 752 6.24 11.92 -9.62
CA LEU A 752 5.75 11.11 -8.49
C LEU A 752 4.25 11.32 -8.18
N ASN A 753 3.57 12.24 -8.87
CA ASN A 753 2.22 12.73 -8.52
C ASN A 753 2.10 13.20 -7.06
N ARG A 754 3.15 13.82 -6.52
CA ARG A 754 3.19 14.23 -5.11
C ARG A 754 2.38 15.51 -4.87
N VAL A 755 1.28 15.36 -4.15
CA VAL A 755 0.41 16.45 -3.72
C VAL A 755 0.47 16.65 -2.19
N PRO A 756 0.08 17.83 -1.65
CA PRO A 756 0.00 18.05 -0.19
C PRO A 756 -1.08 17.21 0.50
N ILE A 757 -0.89 16.88 1.78
CA ILE A 757 -1.85 16.11 2.59
C ILE A 757 -3.24 16.78 2.58
N GLY A 758 -4.27 16.00 2.24
CA GLY A 758 -5.65 16.47 2.13
C GLY A 758 -5.96 17.23 0.84
N PHE A 759 -5.08 17.19 -0.17
CA PHE A 759 -5.32 17.83 -1.48
C PHE A 759 -6.62 17.34 -2.10
N TYR A 760 -6.85 16.03 -2.18
CA TYR A 760 -8.05 15.45 -2.79
C TYR A 760 -9.34 15.89 -2.07
N GLN A 761 -9.36 15.87 -0.74
CA GLN A 761 -10.49 16.38 0.05
C GLN A 761 -10.81 17.85 -0.25
N LYS A 762 -9.80 18.67 -0.51
CA LYS A 762 -9.97 20.07 -0.91
C LYS A 762 -10.42 20.22 -2.37
N VAL A 763 -9.92 19.41 -3.30
CA VAL A 763 -10.41 19.36 -4.69
C VAL A 763 -11.88 18.98 -4.74
N TRP A 764 -12.32 18.04 -3.88
CA TRP A 764 -13.73 17.69 -3.74
C TRP A 764 -14.58 18.89 -3.30
N LYS A 765 -14.12 19.70 -2.33
CA LYS A 765 -14.78 20.98 -1.97
C LYS A 765 -14.85 21.99 -3.13
N VAL A 766 -13.80 22.09 -3.96
CA VAL A 766 -13.81 22.95 -5.16
C VAL A 766 -14.91 22.48 -6.13
N LEU A 767 -15.00 21.16 -6.38
CA LEU A 767 -15.99 20.56 -7.29
C LEU A 767 -17.43 20.65 -6.78
N GLN A 768 -17.67 20.93 -5.50
CA GLN A 768 -19.00 21.28 -4.99
C GLN A 768 -19.43 22.71 -5.43
N LYS A 769 -18.47 23.59 -5.72
CA LYS A 769 -18.69 25.01 -6.02
C LYS A 769 -18.56 25.38 -7.51
N CYS A 770 -18.06 24.50 -8.37
CA CYS A 770 -18.03 24.70 -9.83
C CYS A 770 -18.82 23.60 -10.57
N HIS A 771 -19.02 23.73 -11.89
CA HIS A 771 -19.60 22.65 -12.69
C HIS A 771 -18.58 21.54 -13.01
N GLY A 772 -17.29 21.85 -12.95
CA GLY A 772 -16.18 20.90 -13.10
C GLY A 772 -14.83 21.62 -13.19
N LEU A 773 -13.75 20.84 -13.18
CA LEU A 773 -12.39 21.31 -13.47
C LEU A 773 -11.94 20.72 -14.81
N SER A 774 -11.60 21.56 -15.79
CA SER A 774 -10.91 21.11 -17.02
C SER A 774 -9.41 21.09 -16.77
N VAL A 775 -8.76 20.03 -17.28
CA VAL A 775 -7.31 19.91 -17.41
C VAL A 775 -7.04 19.39 -18.82
N GLU A 776 -6.39 20.19 -19.66
CA GLU A 776 -6.07 19.84 -21.07
C GLU A 776 -7.30 19.35 -21.86
N GLY A 777 -8.44 20.05 -21.69
CA GLY A 777 -9.73 19.72 -22.33
C GLY A 777 -10.48 18.53 -21.72
N PHE A 778 -9.90 17.80 -20.77
CA PHE A 778 -10.59 16.74 -20.04
C PHE A 778 -11.23 17.29 -18.77
N VAL A 779 -12.56 17.22 -18.71
CA VAL A 779 -13.34 17.71 -17.56
C VAL A 779 -13.47 16.63 -16.49
N LEU A 780 -13.07 16.97 -15.27
CA LEU A 780 -13.46 16.33 -14.02
C LEU A 780 -14.79 16.97 -13.56
N PRO A 781 -15.94 16.29 -13.71
CA PRO A 781 -17.24 16.92 -13.50
C PRO A 781 -17.61 17.03 -12.02
N SER A 782 -18.41 18.05 -11.69
CA SER A 782 -19.05 18.17 -10.37
C SER A 782 -19.96 16.98 -10.02
N SER A 783 -20.40 16.19 -11.02
CA SER A 783 -21.16 14.95 -10.79
C SER A 783 -20.39 13.97 -9.90
N THR A 784 -19.06 13.87 -10.04
CA THR A 784 -18.24 12.94 -9.24
C THR A 784 -18.39 13.17 -7.73
N THR A 785 -18.67 14.40 -7.26
CA THR A 785 -18.94 14.68 -5.84
C THR A 785 -20.26 14.09 -5.34
N ARG A 786 -21.18 13.76 -6.27
CA ARG A 786 -22.44 13.07 -6.00
C ARG A 786 -22.25 11.55 -5.91
N GLU A 787 -21.28 11.05 -6.65
CA GLU A 787 -20.92 9.63 -6.74
C GLU A 787 -20.09 9.20 -5.52
N MET A 788 -19.08 9.99 -5.16
CA MET A 788 -18.00 9.60 -4.22
C MET A 788 -17.86 10.59 -3.05
N THR A 789 -17.45 10.11 -1.87
CA THR A 789 -17.06 10.94 -0.71
C THR A 789 -15.64 11.52 -0.84
N PRO A 790 -15.25 12.56 -0.07
CA PRO A 790 -13.90 13.14 -0.18
C PRO A 790 -12.76 12.23 0.32
N GLY A 791 -13.05 11.16 1.08
CA GLY A 791 -12.06 10.17 1.52
C GLY A 791 -12.09 8.83 0.76
N GLU A 792 -13.01 8.64 -0.19
CA GLU A 792 -12.98 7.48 -1.09
C GLU A 792 -11.74 7.51 -2.00
N ILE A 793 -10.98 6.42 -2.01
CA ILE A 793 -9.79 6.27 -2.88
C ILE A 793 -10.19 6.38 -4.35
N LYS A 794 -11.37 5.88 -4.72
CA LYS A 794 -11.98 5.99 -6.05
C LYS A 794 -12.01 7.44 -6.55
N PHE A 795 -12.26 8.41 -5.67
CA PHE A 795 -12.21 9.84 -6.01
C PHE A 795 -10.77 10.31 -6.26
N SER A 796 -9.85 10.01 -5.34
CA SER A 796 -8.44 10.42 -5.45
C SER A 796 -7.77 9.87 -6.71
N VAL A 797 -8.04 8.61 -7.04
CA VAL A 797 -7.57 7.95 -8.27
C VAL A 797 -8.20 8.54 -9.53
N HIS A 798 -9.45 9.02 -9.47
CA HIS A 798 -10.09 9.71 -10.59
C HIS A 798 -9.48 11.11 -10.83
N VAL A 799 -9.24 11.89 -9.76
CA VAL A 799 -8.49 13.17 -9.82
C VAL A 799 -7.10 12.95 -10.40
N GLU A 800 -6.36 11.96 -9.90
CA GLU A 800 -5.08 11.56 -10.47
C GLU A 800 -5.22 11.18 -11.94
N SER A 801 -6.22 10.39 -12.34
CA SER A 801 -6.38 9.95 -13.73
C SER A 801 -6.62 11.12 -14.71
N VAL A 802 -7.13 12.26 -14.25
CA VAL A 802 -7.24 13.49 -15.06
C VAL A 802 -5.89 14.19 -15.16
N LEU A 803 -5.22 14.44 -14.02
CA LEU A 803 -3.87 15.04 -13.99
C LEU A 803 -2.83 14.21 -14.75
N ASN A 804 -2.96 12.88 -14.74
CA ASN A 804 -2.03 11.95 -15.35
C ASN A 804 -2.00 12.01 -16.88
N ARG A 805 -3.01 12.61 -17.52
CA ARG A 805 -3.03 12.86 -18.98
C ARG A 805 -2.02 13.91 -19.42
N VAL A 806 -1.62 14.82 -18.53
CA VAL A 806 -0.58 15.81 -18.78
C VAL A 806 0.77 15.11 -18.83
N PRO A 807 1.47 15.03 -19.98
CA PRO A 807 2.67 14.20 -20.09
C PRO A 807 3.88 14.81 -19.39
N GLN A 808 4.07 16.14 -19.44
CA GLN A 808 5.20 16.84 -18.81
C GLN A 808 4.99 16.94 -17.28
N PRO A 809 5.89 16.41 -16.44
CA PRO A 809 5.71 16.45 -14.99
C PRO A 809 5.78 17.86 -14.40
N GLU A 810 6.62 18.74 -14.94
CA GLU A 810 6.74 20.13 -14.47
C GLU A 810 5.45 20.93 -14.69
N TYR A 811 4.81 20.73 -15.85
CA TYR A 811 3.52 21.34 -16.18
C TYR A 811 2.39 20.74 -15.34
N ARG A 812 2.39 19.42 -15.13
CA ARG A 812 1.48 18.74 -14.20
C ARG A 812 1.58 19.33 -12.78
N GLN A 813 2.79 19.65 -12.31
CA GLN A 813 2.98 20.27 -11.00
C GLN A 813 2.53 21.74 -10.95
N LEU A 814 2.68 22.53 -12.03
CA LEU A 814 2.06 23.87 -12.10
C LEU A 814 0.53 23.81 -12.10
N LEU A 815 -0.07 22.80 -12.72
CA LEU A 815 -1.52 22.57 -12.66
C LEU A 815 -1.98 22.15 -11.25
N VAL A 816 -1.17 21.35 -10.52
CA VAL A 816 -1.39 21.05 -9.09
C VAL A 816 -1.27 22.31 -8.23
N GLU A 817 -0.27 23.18 -8.46
CA GLU A 817 -0.16 24.49 -7.78
C GLU A 817 -1.37 25.40 -8.09
N ALA A 818 -1.85 25.43 -9.34
CA ALA A 818 -3.03 26.19 -9.74
C ALA A 818 -4.31 25.67 -9.07
N ILE A 819 -4.48 24.35 -9.00
CA ILE A 819 -5.59 23.72 -8.26
C ILE A 819 -5.47 24.02 -6.76
N LEU A 820 -4.26 24.03 -6.19
CA LEU A 820 -4.05 24.40 -4.79
C LEU A 820 -4.49 25.85 -4.52
N VAL A 821 -4.21 26.79 -5.43
CA VAL A 821 -4.76 28.17 -5.37
C VAL A 821 -6.29 28.16 -5.43
N LEU A 822 -6.92 27.39 -6.33
CA LEU A 822 -8.37 27.23 -6.38
C LEU A 822 -8.95 26.66 -5.08
N THR A 823 -8.24 25.77 -4.37
CA THR A 823 -8.70 25.29 -3.05
C THR A 823 -8.76 26.38 -1.98
N MET A 824 -7.92 27.42 -2.07
CA MET A 824 -8.00 28.57 -1.16
C MET A 824 -9.24 29.43 -1.43
N LEU A 825 -9.74 29.45 -2.67
CA LEU A 825 -11.02 30.08 -3.00
C LEU A 825 -12.23 29.25 -2.53
N ALA A 826 -12.08 27.93 -2.41
CA ALA A 826 -13.15 27.05 -1.92
C ALA A 826 -13.40 27.17 -0.41
N ASP A 827 -12.46 27.72 0.37
CA ASP A 827 -12.68 28.08 1.78
C ASP A 827 -13.36 29.47 1.95
N ILE A 828 -13.67 30.20 0.86
CA ILE A 828 -14.46 31.44 0.86
C ILE A 828 -15.96 31.13 0.70
N GLU A 829 -16.84 31.90 1.34
CA GLU A 829 -18.31 31.77 1.32
C GLU A 829 -18.98 32.18 -0.02
N ILE A 830 -18.49 31.65 -1.14
CA ILE A 830 -19.10 31.77 -2.47
C ILE A 830 -20.02 30.56 -2.70
N HIS A 831 -21.30 30.81 -2.98
CA HIS A 831 -22.30 29.75 -3.19
C HIS A 831 -22.08 28.92 -4.46
N SER A 832 -21.65 29.54 -5.57
CA SER A 832 -21.25 28.84 -6.79
C SER A 832 -20.39 29.76 -7.69
N ILE A 833 -19.42 29.15 -8.37
CA ILE A 833 -18.58 29.74 -9.43
C ILE A 833 -19.23 29.54 -10.82
N GLY A 834 -20.28 28.71 -10.91
CA GLY A 834 -21.19 28.66 -12.07
C GLY A 834 -20.64 28.09 -13.38
N SER A 835 -19.34 27.83 -13.52
CA SER A 835 -18.70 27.39 -14.79
C SER A 835 -17.84 26.14 -14.64
N ILE A 836 -17.32 25.63 -15.77
CA ILE A 836 -16.20 24.69 -15.80
C ILE A 836 -14.92 25.52 -15.77
N ILE A 837 -14.09 25.34 -14.75
CA ILE A 837 -12.85 26.11 -14.57
C ILE A 837 -11.73 25.41 -15.36
N ALA A 838 -11.20 26.05 -16.40
CA ALA A 838 -10.04 25.55 -17.14
C ALA A 838 -8.74 25.88 -16.41
N VAL A 839 -8.12 24.88 -15.80
CA VAL A 839 -6.89 25.05 -15.00
C VAL A 839 -5.72 25.43 -15.90
N GLU A 840 -5.65 24.87 -17.12
CA GLU A 840 -4.70 25.24 -18.17
C GLU A 840 -4.71 26.76 -18.46
N LYS A 841 -5.88 27.38 -18.53
CA LYS A 841 -6.01 28.83 -18.80
C LYS A 841 -5.45 29.68 -17.65
N ILE A 842 -5.63 29.24 -16.40
CA ILE A 842 -5.06 29.94 -15.23
C ILE A 842 -3.52 29.91 -15.29
N VAL A 843 -2.93 28.77 -15.66
CA VAL A 843 -1.47 28.65 -15.80
C VAL A 843 -0.94 29.50 -16.97
N HIS A 844 -1.63 29.54 -18.11
CA HIS A 844 -1.26 30.43 -19.22
C HIS A 844 -1.37 31.92 -18.87
N ILE A 845 -2.46 32.35 -18.21
CA ILE A 845 -2.63 33.75 -17.78
C ILE A 845 -1.53 34.12 -16.76
N ALA A 846 -1.21 33.24 -15.81
CA ALA A 846 -0.12 33.45 -14.86
C ALA A 846 1.24 33.56 -15.56
N ASN A 847 1.47 32.75 -16.60
CA ASN A 847 2.67 32.77 -17.42
C ASN A 847 2.83 34.05 -18.25
N ASP A 848 1.76 34.55 -18.87
CA ASP A 848 1.85 35.77 -19.66
C ASP A 848 1.95 37.03 -18.77
N LEU A 849 1.32 37.03 -17.57
CA LEU A 849 1.58 38.05 -16.53
C LEU A 849 3.05 38.04 -16.07
N PHE A 850 3.62 36.85 -15.85
CA PHE A 850 5.04 36.70 -15.50
C PHE A 850 5.95 37.19 -16.64
N PHE A 851 5.68 36.77 -17.88
CA PHE A 851 6.45 37.17 -19.07
C PHE A 851 6.44 38.69 -19.27
N GLN A 852 5.28 39.35 -19.09
CA GLN A 852 5.18 40.80 -19.15
C GLN A 852 5.99 41.48 -18.04
N GLU A 853 5.84 41.06 -16.78
CA GLU A 853 6.58 41.67 -15.66
C GLU A 853 8.10 41.49 -15.82
N GLN A 854 8.58 40.29 -16.18
CA GLN A 854 10.00 40.05 -16.45
C GLN A 854 10.53 40.83 -17.66
N LYS A 855 9.75 41.00 -18.74
CA LYS A 855 10.15 41.82 -19.89
C LYS A 855 10.24 43.31 -19.53
N THR A 856 9.38 43.82 -18.65
CA THR A 856 9.52 45.19 -18.12
C THR A 856 10.69 45.36 -17.15
N LEU A 857 11.19 44.27 -16.56
CA LEU A 857 12.40 44.25 -15.71
C LEU A 857 13.70 44.07 -16.51
N GLY A 858 13.63 43.97 -17.84
CA GLY A 858 14.80 43.89 -18.72
C GLY A 858 15.36 42.49 -18.96
N ALA A 859 14.56 41.43 -18.81
CA ALA A 859 14.96 40.07 -19.19
C ALA A 859 15.05 39.91 -20.72
N ASP A 860 16.15 39.34 -21.21
CA ASP A 860 16.35 39.04 -22.64
C ASP A 860 15.37 37.95 -23.13
N ASP A 861 15.03 38.00 -24.42
CA ASP A 861 14.17 36.98 -25.07
C ASP A 861 14.77 35.56 -25.04
N THR A 862 16.09 35.43 -24.82
CA THR A 862 16.76 34.13 -24.58
C THR A 862 16.54 33.60 -23.16
N MET A 863 16.34 34.46 -22.17
CA MET A 863 15.96 34.07 -20.81
C MET A 863 14.46 33.76 -20.71
N LEU A 864 13.64 34.47 -21.48
CA LEU A 864 12.19 34.28 -21.56
C LEU A 864 11.75 33.13 -22.48
N ALA A 865 12.66 32.23 -22.86
CA ALA A 865 12.40 31.08 -23.71
C ALA A 865 11.19 30.26 -23.21
N LYS A 866 10.15 30.15 -24.06
CA LYS A 866 8.97 29.31 -23.82
C LYS A 866 9.28 27.87 -24.23
N ASP A 867 8.88 26.91 -23.41
CA ASP A 867 8.90 25.48 -23.76
C ASP A 867 7.98 25.24 -24.97
N PRO A 868 8.46 24.63 -26.08
CA PRO A 868 7.64 24.37 -27.25
C PRO A 868 6.49 23.38 -27.01
N ALA A 869 6.52 22.59 -25.93
CA ALA A 869 5.48 21.60 -25.66
C ALA A 869 4.30 22.12 -24.80
N SER A 870 4.55 23.07 -23.88
CA SER A 870 3.54 23.67 -22.99
C SER A 870 3.30 25.17 -23.21
N GLY A 871 4.15 25.87 -23.99
CA GLY A 871 4.08 27.32 -24.16
C GLY A 871 4.44 28.16 -22.92
N ILE A 872 4.82 27.50 -21.83
CA ILE A 872 5.19 28.13 -20.55
C ILE A 872 6.67 28.54 -20.56
N CYS A 873 6.97 29.71 -19.99
CA CYS A 873 8.31 30.26 -19.87
C CYS A 873 9.17 29.39 -18.95
N THR A 874 10.37 29.03 -19.40
CA THR A 874 11.33 28.20 -18.65
C THR A 874 11.72 28.82 -17.30
N LEU A 875 11.80 30.15 -17.21
CA LEU A 875 11.99 30.87 -15.94
C LEU A 875 10.82 30.72 -14.96
N LEU A 876 9.57 30.55 -15.42
CA LEU A 876 8.43 30.34 -14.52
C LEU A 876 8.55 28.97 -13.83
N TYR A 877 8.93 27.93 -14.58
CA TYR A 877 9.19 26.60 -14.03
C TYR A 877 10.25 26.59 -12.93
N ASP A 878 11.23 27.49 -12.99
CA ASP A 878 12.30 27.63 -11.97
C ASP A 878 12.03 28.72 -10.91
N SER A 879 10.90 29.43 -10.99
CA SER A 879 10.54 30.42 -9.97
C SER A 879 10.00 29.76 -8.69
N ALA A 880 10.43 30.23 -7.53
CA ALA A 880 10.04 29.65 -6.24
C ALA A 880 8.51 29.75 -6.01
N PRO A 881 7.86 28.77 -5.35
CA PRO A 881 6.42 28.86 -5.05
C PRO A 881 6.03 30.11 -4.25
N SER A 882 6.85 30.50 -3.26
CA SER A 882 6.59 31.66 -2.40
C SER A 882 7.54 32.83 -2.68
N GLY A 883 7.00 34.01 -2.98
CA GLY A 883 7.75 35.26 -3.11
C GLY A 883 7.05 36.29 -4.00
N ARG A 884 7.59 37.53 -4.06
CA ARG A 884 7.05 38.59 -4.93
C ARG A 884 6.96 38.14 -6.40
N PHE A 885 7.98 37.43 -6.87
CA PHE A 885 8.08 36.89 -8.22
C PHE A 885 7.85 35.36 -8.26
N GLY A 886 7.14 34.79 -7.26
CA GLY A 886 6.91 33.35 -7.15
C GLY A 886 5.63 32.86 -7.84
N THR A 887 5.59 31.59 -8.26
CA THR A 887 4.47 31.02 -9.04
C THR A 887 3.12 31.21 -8.37
N MET A 888 2.99 30.94 -7.06
CA MET A 888 1.72 31.07 -6.34
C MET A 888 1.17 32.51 -6.39
N THR A 889 2.04 33.52 -6.47
CA THR A 889 1.63 34.93 -6.61
C THR A 889 1.02 35.20 -7.98
N TYR A 890 1.59 34.65 -9.06
CA TYR A 890 1.03 34.78 -10.42
C TYR A 890 -0.21 33.91 -10.62
N LEU A 891 -0.22 32.69 -10.10
CA LEU A 891 -1.37 31.80 -10.12
C LEU A 891 -2.54 32.38 -9.31
N SER A 892 -2.28 33.04 -8.17
CA SER A 892 -3.32 33.76 -7.41
C SER A 892 -3.89 34.97 -8.15
N LYS A 893 -3.02 35.79 -8.78
CA LYS A 893 -3.47 36.88 -9.66
C LYS A 893 -4.34 36.34 -10.81
N ALA A 894 -3.86 35.32 -11.53
CA ALA A 894 -4.54 34.72 -12.66
C ALA A 894 -5.87 34.06 -12.29
N ALA A 895 -5.91 33.31 -11.18
CA ALA A 895 -7.13 32.70 -10.68
C ALA A 895 -8.15 33.77 -10.24
N ALA A 896 -7.72 34.86 -9.62
CA ALA A 896 -8.60 35.97 -9.26
C ALA A 896 -9.22 36.63 -10.51
N THR A 897 -8.40 36.99 -11.50
CA THR A 897 -8.89 37.55 -12.78
C THR A 897 -9.84 36.59 -13.49
N TYR A 898 -9.46 35.31 -13.62
CA TYR A 898 -10.25 34.32 -14.34
C TYR A 898 -11.57 33.97 -13.64
N VAL A 899 -11.61 33.93 -12.30
CA VAL A 899 -12.86 33.72 -11.54
C VAL A 899 -13.75 34.98 -11.56
N GLN A 900 -13.19 36.19 -11.66
CA GLN A 900 -13.97 37.42 -11.86
C GLN A 900 -14.77 37.44 -13.18
N GLU A 901 -14.36 36.69 -14.21
CA GLU A 901 -15.13 36.52 -15.46
C GLU A 901 -16.39 35.65 -15.28
N PHE A 902 -16.44 34.81 -14.22
CA PHE A 902 -17.58 33.90 -13.96
C PHE A 902 -18.46 34.33 -12.78
N LEU A 903 -17.96 35.18 -11.89
CA LEU A 903 -18.82 35.85 -10.91
C LEU A 903 -19.83 36.73 -11.67
N PRO A 904 -21.14 36.67 -11.30
CA PRO A 904 -22.14 37.48 -11.98
C PRO A 904 -21.77 38.96 -11.87
N HIS A 905 -21.89 39.71 -12.98
CA HIS A 905 -21.64 41.15 -13.04
C HIS A 905 -22.73 41.92 -12.26
N SER A 906 -22.69 41.80 -10.94
CA SER A 906 -23.75 42.20 -10.01
C SER A 906 -23.21 42.37 -8.59
N ILE A 907 -22.15 43.17 -8.43
CA ILE A 907 -21.95 44.11 -7.30
C ILE A 907 -20.78 45.05 -7.64
N CYS A 908 -21.07 46.36 -7.63
CA CYS A 908 -20.19 47.53 -7.69
C CYS A 908 -18.77 47.39 -8.25
N ALA A 909 -18.56 47.99 -9.42
CA ALA A 909 -17.49 48.98 -9.50
C ALA A 909 -17.86 50.17 -8.59
N MET A 910 -17.09 50.40 -7.53
CA MET A 910 -17.01 51.68 -6.81
C MET A 910 -15.53 52.01 -6.59
N GLN A 911 -15.23 53.31 -6.56
CA GLN A 911 -13.89 53.88 -6.45
C GLN A 911 -13.48 54.09 -4.99
#